data_AF-G2X408-F1
#
_entry.id   AF-G2X408-F1
#
_cell.length_a   1.000
_cell.length_b   1.000
_cell.length_c   1.000
_cell.angle_alpha   90.00
_cell.angle_beta   90.00
_cell.angle_gamma   90.00
#
_symmetry.space_group_name_H-M   'P 1'
#
loop_
_entity.id
_entity.type
_entity.pdbx_description
1 polymer ?
#
loop_
_entity_poly.entity_id
_entity_poly.type
_entity_poly.pdbx_seq_one_letter_code
_entity_poly.pdbx_strand_id
1 'polypeptide(L)'
;MASHDPEQSFDSATSEPIDLTSTPHSLARAVYARRAEYVRPHRIRVKIGSWNVAACPGADKDLASWFVQGKGVDKGFATVDLAHNPAVEETDANNPGISSQDHNEVRLVGGDKIGLYVLGLQEIVDLNMARDAVTRMYSDPEPMAKWKEALEEAMPPGYELVTAEQMSGLLLLVYASPEVAATVGNVSTVQVGTGLFGYLGNKGAVTTRIFLGETTRMVFVNSHLASGAEQTHLERRLWDYNQILTRTQFEPVQLAGSTNSTPEKIGDEDFAFWLGDLNFRLEGLPGADIRRLLMLHTRGEYDLSKKKKYFDGEDMFVVKNVDDSSDDESTTASTVSPRKPDFDESNTTLPDPDDFLPDPHDDPASLQATLDSLLPHDQLGRVIREKKAFHEGWREGPVTFLPSYKYDVGTVSLFDSSEKQRAPSWCDRILYRTRKDKLEHEKKVQEAEEAKKKDEQMKAQGLEDAANDDDVLFSYDPETDADAEEQPKGVSDAPYDEYDEYDDNEDNATEEVVTKEGFTDRIHLDIYTSHQRITSSDHKPIISIFTLDYDAVVPELKAKVHAEVAKELDRAENEGRPLITVVVDTQDGTGKEASGRPADQGDPVDFGDISYLRKHTTRLTIANTGRVPAKFAFVERPSEDAATNSPPHWLKTRFSRSGSDDDDDEAEKLGDDVTLEPGETLGAVLEVLIDDISHVRALNGDREKLEDILVLRVEDGRDHFIPVRATWLPSCFGRSIEELIRIPDGGIRTFAKSRLPKTGSIPYDLDVHSAAPKELFKLTEAIETLTTRVLADANMLDQQVIPADRPGWPFEKATWLFNDQAARDEQVLALVEALDNDTPLSDALPLDSPAPHRLEVAAEVLVLYLRGLTDGIITAPLWAKIEVALPQLGSTSPIRTAEEAEDNKATILDILASAPNHNIAFVFLTAMLSKTAAELTPIAKAELETLTSTASKRLSVIGRRSLSFRRMTGGGSNTAAAEAALARRRAKEKKFAEVMGRSVSRVTLPAKDKERKAVEEKLRGAVELFVRRSLQDL
;
A
#
# COMPACT_ATOMS: atom_id res chain seq x y z
N MET A 1 -29.19 13.81 -4.83
CA MET A 1 -28.53 12.50 -4.58
C MET A 1 -27.94 12.03 -5.90
N ALA A 2 -26.72 12.46 -6.16
CA ALA A 2 -25.85 11.94 -7.21
C ALA A 2 -24.43 12.21 -6.69
N SER A 3 -23.65 11.15 -6.52
CA SER A 3 -22.28 11.17 -6.02
C SER A 3 -21.33 11.59 -7.15
N HIS A 4 -20.57 12.65 -6.89
CA HIS A 4 -19.45 13.09 -7.71
C HIS A 4 -18.27 12.12 -7.53
N ASP A 5 -17.80 11.51 -8.62
CA ASP A 5 -16.44 10.97 -8.73
C ASP A 5 -15.53 12.06 -9.31
N PRO A 6 -14.30 12.25 -8.81
CA PRO A 6 -13.40 13.27 -9.32
C PRO A 6 -12.63 12.75 -10.54
N GLU A 7 -12.68 13.51 -11.64
CA GLU A 7 -11.81 13.39 -12.80
C GLU A 7 -10.34 13.61 -12.38
N GLN A 8 -9.46 12.64 -12.64
CA GLN A 8 -8.02 12.85 -12.62
C GLN A 8 -7.58 13.37 -13.98
N SER A 9 -7.24 14.65 -14.04
CA SER A 9 -6.55 15.29 -15.16
C SER A 9 -5.12 14.77 -15.28
N PHE A 10 -4.77 14.22 -16.44
CA PHE A 10 -3.39 13.96 -16.83
C PHE A 10 -2.76 15.30 -17.25
N ASP A 11 -2.08 15.95 -16.31
CA ASP A 11 -1.21 17.10 -16.61
C ASP A 11 0.13 16.64 -17.17
N SER A 12 0.61 17.42 -18.13
CA SER A 12 1.85 17.29 -18.89
C SER A 12 3.08 17.05 -18.01
N ALA A 13 3.95 16.14 -18.46
CA ALA A 13 5.26 15.87 -17.87
C ALA A 13 6.16 17.12 -17.88
N THR A 14 6.18 17.85 -16.77
CA THR A 14 7.25 18.80 -16.46
C THR A 14 8.42 18.05 -15.83
N SER A 15 9.61 18.33 -16.35
CA SER A 15 10.89 17.86 -15.83
C SER A 15 11.20 18.54 -14.49
N GLU A 16 10.71 17.99 -13.39
CA GLU A 16 11.22 18.29 -12.04
C GLU A 16 12.04 17.11 -11.49
N PRO A 17 13.13 17.36 -10.77
CA PRO A 17 13.90 16.30 -10.11
C PRO A 17 13.03 15.67 -9.03
N ILE A 18 12.74 14.37 -9.19
CA ILE A 18 11.91 13.61 -8.26
C ILE A 18 12.59 13.60 -6.88
N ASP A 19 11.91 14.15 -5.88
CA ASP A 19 12.31 14.14 -4.48
C ASP A 19 12.26 12.70 -3.94
N LEU A 20 13.43 12.15 -3.63
CA LEU A 20 13.65 10.75 -3.24
C LEU A 20 13.17 10.43 -1.80
N THR A 21 12.47 11.36 -1.13
CA THR A 21 12.25 11.30 0.32
C THR A 21 10.89 10.77 0.76
N SER A 22 9.93 10.51 -0.13
CA SER A 22 8.60 10.00 0.29
C SER A 22 8.05 8.87 -0.60
N THR A 23 8.42 7.63 -0.25
CA THR A 23 7.77 6.30 -0.47
C THR A 23 8.84 5.25 -0.78
N PRO A 24 8.73 4.00 -0.28
CA PRO A 24 9.67 2.94 -0.63
C PRO A 24 9.49 2.61 -2.12
N HIS A 25 10.42 3.09 -2.94
CA HIS A 25 10.42 2.87 -4.37
C HIS A 25 10.61 1.37 -4.62
N SER A 26 9.70 0.72 -5.36
CA SER A 26 9.98 -0.63 -5.84
C SER A 26 11.22 -0.56 -6.73
N LEU A 27 12.20 -1.45 -6.50
CA LEU A 27 13.45 -1.54 -7.27
C LEU A 27 13.20 -1.44 -8.79
N ALA A 28 12.14 -2.10 -9.25
CA ALA A 28 11.71 -2.07 -10.64
C ALA A 28 11.35 -0.65 -11.16
N ARG A 29 10.66 0.17 -10.36
CA ARG A 29 10.32 1.56 -10.74
C ARG A 29 11.57 2.45 -10.83
N ALA A 30 12.51 2.28 -9.91
CA ALA A 30 13.75 3.05 -9.92
C ALA A 30 14.66 2.65 -11.10
N VAL A 31 14.73 1.36 -11.45
CA VAL A 31 15.42 0.89 -12.66
C VAL A 31 14.71 1.39 -13.93
N TYR A 32 13.38 1.40 -13.95
CA TYR A 32 12.62 1.94 -15.07
C TYR A 32 12.83 3.45 -15.26
N ALA A 33 12.97 4.23 -14.18
CA ALA A 33 13.27 5.66 -14.27
C ALA A 33 14.61 5.94 -14.99
N ARG A 34 15.59 5.05 -14.85
CA ARG A 34 16.91 5.12 -15.51
C ARG A 34 16.95 4.40 -16.87
N ARG A 35 15.80 4.14 -17.50
CA ARG A 35 15.71 3.41 -18.78
C ARG A 35 16.52 3.98 -19.93
N ALA A 36 16.65 5.30 -20.01
CA ALA A 36 17.45 5.96 -21.05
C ALA A 36 18.93 5.52 -21.04
N GLU A 37 19.45 5.04 -19.90
CA GLU A 37 20.85 4.61 -19.80
C GLU A 37 21.10 3.25 -20.49
N TYR A 38 20.08 2.39 -20.56
CA TYR A 38 20.19 1.02 -21.08
C TYR A 38 19.41 0.75 -22.37
N VAL A 39 18.87 1.79 -23.01
CA VAL A 39 18.18 1.68 -24.30
C VAL A 39 19.08 2.23 -25.42
N ARG A 40 19.07 1.61 -26.61
CA ARG A 40 19.83 2.03 -27.79
C ARG A 40 18.98 1.95 -29.06
N PRO A 41 19.22 2.81 -30.06
CA PRO A 41 18.50 2.77 -31.33
C PRO A 41 18.92 1.55 -32.17
N HIS A 42 17.94 0.91 -32.78
CA HIS A 42 18.06 -0.24 -33.67
C HIS A 42 17.26 0.02 -34.95
N ARG A 43 17.72 -0.56 -36.07
CA ARG A 43 17.03 -0.50 -37.37
C ARG A 43 16.80 -1.91 -37.86
N ILE A 44 15.56 -2.25 -38.20
CA ILE A 44 15.20 -3.54 -38.78
C ILE A 44 14.37 -3.36 -40.03
N ARG A 45 14.38 -4.39 -40.89
CA ARG A 45 13.42 -4.54 -41.97
C ARG A 45 12.39 -5.59 -41.65
N VAL A 46 11.13 -5.28 -41.89
CA VAL A 46 9.98 -6.16 -41.66
C VAL A 46 9.39 -6.50 -43.01
N LYS A 47 9.43 -7.79 -43.39
CA LYS A 47 8.83 -8.29 -44.63
C LYS A 47 7.52 -8.97 -44.31
N ILE A 48 6.43 -8.45 -44.87
CA ILE A 48 5.08 -8.96 -44.68
C ILE A 48 4.58 -9.53 -46.00
N GLY A 49 4.00 -10.73 -45.98
CA GLY A 49 3.43 -11.38 -47.16
C GLY A 49 2.04 -11.92 -46.88
N SER A 50 1.16 -11.85 -47.87
CA SER A 50 -0.16 -12.47 -47.83
C SER A 50 -0.42 -13.32 -49.07
N TRP A 51 -0.98 -14.51 -48.89
CA TRP A 51 -1.34 -15.37 -50.03
C TRP A 51 -2.48 -16.34 -49.72
N ASN A 52 -3.58 -16.23 -50.47
CA ASN A 52 -4.61 -17.25 -50.51
C ASN A 52 -4.17 -18.41 -51.43
N VAL A 53 -4.01 -19.61 -50.87
CA VAL A 53 -3.47 -20.77 -51.59
C VAL A 53 -4.55 -21.67 -52.17
N ALA A 54 -5.83 -21.34 -51.94
CA ALA A 54 -7.01 -22.04 -52.47
C ALA A 54 -6.97 -23.57 -52.32
N ALA A 55 -6.35 -24.05 -51.24
CA ALA A 55 -6.07 -25.46 -50.97
C ALA A 55 -5.39 -26.23 -52.13
N CYS A 56 -4.67 -25.53 -53.01
CA CYS A 56 -4.04 -26.11 -54.19
C CYS A 56 -2.84 -27.00 -53.79
N PRO A 57 -2.80 -28.28 -54.22
CA PRO A 57 -1.69 -29.17 -53.91
C PRO A 57 -0.37 -28.67 -54.51
N GLY A 58 0.69 -28.58 -53.69
CA GLY A 58 2.04 -28.22 -54.13
C GLY A 58 2.34 -26.72 -54.08
N ALA A 59 1.38 -25.86 -53.70
CA ALA A 59 1.58 -24.43 -53.51
C ALA A 59 2.66 -24.11 -52.44
N ASP A 60 2.85 -25.01 -51.48
CA ASP A 60 3.88 -24.95 -50.44
C ASP A 60 5.31 -24.87 -51.00
N LYS A 61 5.56 -25.46 -52.18
CA LYS A 61 6.89 -25.48 -52.80
C LYS A 61 7.34 -24.12 -53.33
N ASP A 62 6.39 -23.21 -53.54
CA ASP A 62 6.68 -21.90 -54.10
C ASP A 62 7.07 -20.86 -53.05
N LEU A 63 6.78 -21.11 -51.76
CA LEU A 63 7.09 -20.21 -50.64
C LEU A 63 8.53 -19.71 -50.67
N ALA A 64 9.48 -20.62 -50.87
CA ALA A 64 10.90 -20.30 -50.90
C ALA A 64 11.24 -19.31 -52.02
N SER A 65 10.60 -19.47 -53.18
CA SER A 65 10.90 -18.71 -54.38
C SER A 65 10.42 -17.26 -54.28
N TRP A 66 9.17 -17.02 -53.86
CA TRP A 66 8.61 -15.67 -53.85
C TRP A 66 8.83 -14.95 -52.51
N PHE A 67 8.56 -15.63 -51.38
CA PHE A 67 8.54 -14.97 -50.07
C PHE A 67 9.95 -14.76 -49.53
N VAL A 68 10.85 -15.74 -49.61
CA VAL A 68 12.24 -15.59 -49.13
C VAL A 68 13.16 -15.06 -50.22
N GLN A 69 13.17 -15.68 -51.41
CA GLN A 69 14.10 -15.32 -52.50
C GLN A 69 13.66 -14.12 -53.34
N GLY A 70 12.40 -13.69 -53.25
CA GLY A 70 11.89 -12.51 -53.95
C GLY A 70 11.65 -12.69 -55.45
N LYS A 71 11.59 -13.93 -55.96
CA LYS A 71 11.39 -14.22 -57.39
C LYS A 71 9.95 -14.01 -57.83
N GLY A 72 9.77 -13.61 -59.08
CA GLY A 72 8.45 -13.52 -59.72
C GLY A 72 7.78 -12.14 -59.74
N VAL A 73 8.53 -11.08 -59.40
CA VAL A 73 8.16 -9.68 -59.66
C VAL A 73 8.49 -9.33 -61.11
N ASP A 74 7.58 -8.68 -61.81
CA ASP A 74 7.72 -8.32 -63.23
C ASP A 74 7.65 -6.81 -63.44
N LYS A 75 8.71 -6.19 -64.00
CA LYS A 75 8.75 -4.74 -64.31
C LYS A 75 7.67 -4.29 -65.30
N GLY A 76 7.11 -5.21 -66.11
CA GLY A 76 6.03 -4.91 -67.05
C GLY A 76 4.63 -4.94 -66.43
N PHE A 77 4.49 -5.51 -65.23
CA PHE A 77 3.21 -5.61 -64.50
C PHE A 77 3.22 -4.91 -63.13
N ALA A 78 4.35 -4.30 -62.76
CA ALA A 78 4.53 -3.42 -61.63
C ALA A 78 5.26 -2.17 -62.12
N THR A 79 4.61 -1.02 -61.99
CA THR A 79 5.02 0.30 -62.53
C THR A 79 5.98 1.07 -61.61
N VAL A 80 6.37 0.46 -60.49
CA VAL A 80 7.28 1.04 -59.49
C VAL A 80 8.65 1.34 -60.11
N ASP A 81 9.22 2.51 -59.83
CA ASP A 81 10.62 2.86 -60.16
C ASP A 81 11.60 2.02 -59.30
N LEU A 82 11.71 0.74 -59.64
CA LEU A 82 12.50 -0.27 -58.95
C LEU A 82 14.02 -0.07 -59.16
N ALA A 83 14.44 0.86 -60.04
CA ALA A 83 15.85 1.07 -60.38
C ALA A 83 16.65 1.77 -59.28
N HIS A 84 15.99 2.52 -58.39
CA HIS A 84 16.64 3.31 -57.34
C HIS A 84 16.25 2.87 -55.91
N ASN A 85 15.52 1.77 -55.74
CA ASN A 85 15.00 1.35 -54.43
C ASN A 85 15.99 0.44 -53.66
N PRO A 86 16.39 0.80 -52.41
CA PRO A 86 17.35 0.02 -51.60
C PRO A 86 16.86 -1.37 -51.17
N ALA A 87 15.58 -1.68 -51.34
CA ALA A 87 14.99 -3.00 -51.10
C ALA A 87 15.03 -3.92 -52.33
N VAL A 88 15.73 -3.53 -53.41
CA VAL A 88 15.88 -4.27 -54.67
C VAL A 88 17.37 -4.50 -55.01
N GLU A 89 17.75 -5.68 -55.50
CA GLU A 89 19.09 -5.96 -56.05
C GLU A 89 19.02 -6.16 -57.59
N GLU A 90 19.81 -5.41 -58.36
CA GLU A 90 19.96 -5.64 -59.81
C GLU A 90 20.92 -6.81 -60.09
N THR A 91 20.59 -7.65 -61.07
CA THR A 91 21.49 -8.69 -61.56
C THR A 91 22.47 -8.10 -62.57
N ASP A 92 23.76 -8.03 -62.21
CA ASP A 92 24.83 -7.62 -63.13
C ASP A 92 24.84 -8.52 -64.39
N ALA A 93 24.74 -7.90 -65.57
CA ALA A 93 24.71 -8.53 -66.89
C ALA A 93 26.01 -9.28 -67.31
N ASN A 94 26.92 -9.60 -66.39
CA ASN A 94 28.27 -10.12 -66.69
C ASN A 94 28.55 -11.57 -66.25
N ASN A 95 27.53 -12.36 -65.87
CA ASN A 95 27.74 -13.77 -65.52
C ASN A 95 27.38 -14.72 -66.70
N PRO A 96 28.34 -15.38 -67.37
CA PRO A 96 28.12 -16.05 -68.66
C PRO A 96 27.52 -17.47 -68.56
N GLY A 97 26.60 -17.71 -67.61
CA GLY A 97 26.14 -19.04 -67.24
C GLY A 97 24.65 -19.36 -67.42
N ILE A 98 23.80 -18.39 -67.79
CA ILE A 98 22.33 -18.59 -67.85
C ILE A 98 21.83 -18.23 -69.26
N SER A 99 21.06 -19.15 -69.84
CA SER A 99 20.50 -19.05 -71.20
C SER A 99 19.64 -17.79 -71.38
N SER A 100 19.83 -17.15 -72.53
CA SER A 100 19.31 -15.85 -72.97
C SER A 100 17.79 -15.80 -73.22
N GLN A 101 16.95 -16.00 -72.19
CA GLN A 101 15.51 -15.70 -72.28
C GLN A 101 14.92 -14.84 -71.13
N ASP A 102 15.62 -14.63 -70.01
CA ASP A 102 15.09 -13.89 -68.84
C ASP A 102 15.87 -12.59 -68.55
N HIS A 103 15.80 -11.61 -69.46
CA HIS A 103 16.49 -10.33 -69.30
C HIS A 103 15.74 -9.27 -68.47
N ASN A 104 14.60 -9.61 -67.84
CA ASN A 104 13.70 -8.65 -67.16
C ASN A 104 13.38 -8.93 -65.68
N GLU A 105 14.03 -9.90 -65.02
CA GLU A 105 13.68 -10.26 -63.64
C GLU A 105 14.38 -9.38 -62.58
N VAL A 106 13.58 -8.74 -61.73
CA VAL A 106 14.03 -8.02 -60.53
C VAL A 106 14.07 -8.98 -59.35
N ARG A 107 15.17 -8.99 -58.60
CA ARG A 107 15.27 -9.75 -57.35
C ARG A 107 15.10 -8.81 -56.16
N LEU A 108 14.06 -9.05 -55.37
CA LEU A 108 13.88 -8.32 -54.12
C LEU A 108 14.92 -8.76 -53.09
N VAL A 109 15.39 -7.80 -52.27
CA VAL A 109 16.30 -8.08 -51.16
C VAL A 109 15.60 -9.05 -50.20
N GLY A 110 16.17 -10.24 -50.06
CA GLY A 110 15.72 -11.28 -49.14
C GLY A 110 16.94 -12.02 -48.58
N GLY A 111 16.77 -12.75 -47.49
CA GLY A 111 17.88 -13.37 -46.77
C GLY A 111 18.08 -12.82 -45.36
N ASP A 112 19.34 -12.79 -44.93
CA ASP A 112 19.86 -12.30 -43.63
C ASP A 112 19.65 -10.79 -43.39
N LYS A 113 19.24 -10.07 -44.43
CA LYS A 113 19.00 -8.62 -44.42
C LYS A 113 17.63 -8.20 -43.85
N ILE A 114 16.75 -9.15 -43.51
CA ILE A 114 15.39 -8.91 -43.00
C ILE A 114 15.32 -9.28 -41.52
N GLY A 115 14.98 -8.35 -40.64
CA GLY A 115 14.91 -8.61 -39.20
C GLY A 115 13.73 -9.47 -38.80
N LEU A 116 12.58 -9.29 -39.47
CA LEU A 116 11.32 -9.97 -39.18
C LEU A 116 10.59 -10.36 -40.47
N TYR A 117 10.23 -11.63 -40.60
CA TYR A 117 9.37 -12.15 -41.66
C TYR A 117 7.99 -12.47 -41.08
N VAL A 118 6.93 -11.98 -41.72
CA VAL A 118 5.53 -12.20 -41.35
C VAL A 118 4.79 -12.72 -42.56
N LEU A 119 4.22 -13.92 -42.47
CA LEU A 119 3.50 -14.55 -43.57
C LEU A 119 2.08 -14.92 -43.12
N GLY A 120 1.08 -14.34 -43.78
CA GLY A 120 -0.32 -14.74 -43.65
C GLY A 120 -0.78 -15.56 -44.85
N LEU A 121 -1.27 -16.77 -44.59
CA LEU A 121 -1.88 -17.63 -45.60
C LEU A 121 -3.37 -17.81 -45.34
N GLN A 122 -4.13 -17.96 -46.42
CA GLN A 122 -5.57 -18.26 -46.39
C GLN A 122 -5.88 -19.50 -47.25
N GLU A 123 -6.91 -20.25 -46.87
CA GLU A 123 -7.32 -21.51 -47.50
C GLU A 123 -6.22 -22.59 -47.58
N ILE A 124 -5.39 -22.73 -46.54
CA ILE A 124 -4.37 -23.80 -46.49
C ILE A 124 -4.94 -25.23 -46.37
N VAL A 125 -6.26 -25.36 -46.19
CA VAL A 125 -7.00 -26.64 -46.07
C VAL A 125 -8.23 -26.58 -46.98
N ASP A 126 -8.54 -27.68 -47.66
CA ASP A 126 -9.79 -27.81 -48.43
C ASP A 126 -10.98 -28.03 -47.48
N LEU A 127 -11.86 -27.03 -47.41
CA LEU A 127 -13.06 -27.04 -46.58
C LEU A 127 -14.29 -27.60 -47.31
N ASN A 128 -14.20 -27.98 -48.60
CA ASN A 128 -15.34 -28.44 -49.40
C ASN A 128 -15.83 -29.85 -49.05
N MET A 129 -15.11 -30.61 -48.22
CA MET A 129 -15.60 -31.88 -47.69
C MET A 129 -16.59 -31.64 -46.55
N ALA A 130 -17.85 -31.34 -46.92
CA ALA A 130 -18.99 -31.01 -46.05
C ALA A 130 -19.37 -32.09 -44.99
N ARG A 131 -18.57 -33.16 -44.84
CA ARG A 131 -18.76 -34.21 -43.85
C ARG A 131 -17.84 -34.06 -42.61
N ASP A 132 -16.78 -33.24 -42.71
CA ASP A 132 -15.75 -33.10 -41.66
C ASP A 132 -15.84 -31.79 -40.84
N ALA A 133 -16.65 -30.82 -41.26
CA ALA A 133 -16.78 -29.51 -40.60
C ALA A 133 -17.32 -29.59 -39.15
N VAL A 134 -18.01 -30.67 -38.79
CA VAL A 134 -18.52 -30.91 -37.42
C VAL A 134 -17.51 -31.71 -36.57
N THR A 135 -16.62 -32.49 -37.20
CA THR A 135 -15.65 -33.33 -36.50
C THR A 135 -14.33 -32.59 -36.23
N ARG A 136 -13.97 -31.59 -37.03
CA ARG A 136 -12.77 -30.75 -36.87
C ARG A 136 -13.05 -29.46 -36.07
N MET A 137 -13.68 -29.58 -34.90
CA MET A 137 -13.71 -28.48 -33.91
C MET A 137 -12.30 -28.12 -33.38
N TYR A 138 -11.31 -28.97 -33.64
CA TYR A 138 -9.90 -28.76 -33.37
C TYR A 138 -9.15 -28.60 -34.70
N SER A 139 -8.33 -27.55 -34.85
CA SER A 139 -7.43 -27.38 -36.00
C SER A 139 -6.55 -28.62 -36.13
N ASP A 140 -6.58 -29.25 -37.31
CA ASP A 140 -5.62 -30.29 -37.65
C ASP A 140 -4.23 -29.65 -37.75
N PRO A 141 -3.21 -30.12 -36.98
CA PRO A 141 -1.88 -29.52 -37.01
C PRO A 141 -1.07 -29.94 -38.25
N GLU A 142 -1.49 -30.95 -39.01
CA GLU A 142 -0.73 -31.47 -40.16
C GLU A 142 -0.50 -30.41 -41.27
N PRO A 143 -1.50 -29.61 -41.69
CA PRO A 143 -1.30 -28.50 -42.61
C PRO A 143 -0.32 -27.45 -42.08
N MET A 144 -0.45 -27.00 -40.83
CA MET A 144 0.50 -26.04 -40.24
C MET A 144 1.92 -26.60 -40.27
N ALA A 145 2.12 -27.86 -39.86
CA ALA A 145 3.44 -28.48 -39.84
C ALA A 145 4.07 -28.50 -41.24
N LYS A 146 3.29 -28.83 -42.28
CA LYS A 146 3.75 -28.83 -43.67
C LYS A 146 4.18 -27.42 -44.14
N TRP A 147 3.35 -26.42 -43.93
CA TRP A 147 3.65 -25.04 -44.34
C TRP A 147 4.80 -24.44 -43.53
N LYS A 148 4.90 -24.81 -42.25
CA LYS A 148 6.00 -24.45 -41.38
C LYS A 148 7.32 -25.06 -41.87
N GLU A 149 7.36 -26.37 -42.12
CA GLU A 149 8.55 -27.07 -42.62
C GLU A 149 9.03 -26.51 -43.96
N ALA A 150 8.09 -26.26 -44.89
CA ALA A 150 8.41 -25.65 -46.19
C ALA A 150 9.01 -24.24 -46.06
N LEU A 151 8.56 -23.45 -45.09
CA LEU A 151 9.14 -22.14 -44.82
C LEU A 151 10.47 -22.26 -44.08
N GLU A 152 10.60 -23.12 -43.07
CA GLU A 152 11.86 -23.35 -42.34
C GLU A 152 13.00 -23.80 -43.26
N GLU A 153 12.72 -24.68 -44.23
CA GLU A 153 13.69 -25.11 -45.25
C GLU A 153 14.11 -23.95 -46.17
N ALA A 154 13.22 -22.98 -46.38
CA ALA A 154 13.48 -21.80 -47.19
C ALA A 154 14.22 -20.69 -46.45
N MET A 155 14.17 -20.66 -45.12
CA MET A 155 14.68 -19.56 -44.32
C MET A 155 16.21 -19.50 -44.31
N PRO A 156 16.81 -18.30 -44.15
CA PRO A 156 18.25 -18.17 -43.96
C PRO A 156 18.70 -18.88 -42.66
N PRO A 157 19.96 -19.32 -42.58
CA PRO A 157 20.46 -20.03 -41.41
C PRO A 157 20.39 -19.16 -40.16
N GLY A 158 19.82 -19.71 -39.08
CA GLY A 158 19.74 -19.07 -37.76
C GLY A 158 18.44 -18.32 -37.47
N TYR A 159 17.51 -18.19 -38.42
CA TYR A 159 16.20 -17.60 -38.13
C TYR A 159 15.42 -18.46 -37.15
N GLU A 160 14.73 -17.81 -36.22
CA GLU A 160 13.95 -18.45 -35.17
C GLU A 160 12.46 -18.19 -35.36
N LEU A 161 11.64 -19.21 -35.09
CA LEU A 161 10.19 -19.08 -35.11
C LEU A 161 9.72 -18.31 -33.88
N VAL A 162 9.06 -17.18 -34.09
CA VAL A 162 8.43 -16.38 -33.03
C VAL A 162 7.02 -16.87 -32.75
N THR A 163 6.21 -17.08 -33.78
CA THR A 163 4.84 -17.60 -33.64
C THR A 163 4.37 -18.37 -34.88
N ALA A 164 3.55 -19.39 -34.68
CA ALA A 164 2.89 -20.15 -35.75
C ALA A 164 1.47 -20.50 -35.33
N GLU A 165 0.48 -19.87 -35.97
CA GLU A 165 -0.88 -19.86 -35.45
C GLU A 165 -1.90 -20.12 -36.55
N GLN A 166 -2.73 -21.14 -36.35
CA GLN A 166 -3.70 -21.61 -37.35
C GLN A 166 -5.12 -21.60 -36.80
N MET A 167 -6.03 -21.02 -37.59
CA MET A 167 -7.47 -21.15 -37.41
C MET A 167 -8.10 -21.68 -38.70
N SER A 168 -8.47 -22.97 -38.71
CA SER A 168 -9.03 -23.63 -39.89
C SER A 168 -8.10 -23.50 -41.12
N GLY A 169 -8.48 -22.69 -42.13
CA GLY A 169 -7.67 -22.41 -43.31
C GLY A 169 -6.79 -21.16 -43.23
N LEU A 170 -6.80 -20.42 -42.11
CA LEU A 170 -5.93 -19.26 -41.86
C LEU A 170 -4.67 -19.70 -41.14
N LEU A 171 -3.51 -19.22 -41.58
CA LEU A 171 -2.22 -19.46 -40.91
C LEU A 171 -1.41 -18.17 -40.86
N LEU A 172 -0.91 -17.81 -39.68
CA LEU A 172 0.03 -16.71 -39.48
C LEU A 172 1.35 -17.29 -38.98
N LEU A 173 2.44 -17.00 -39.70
CA LEU A 173 3.80 -17.40 -39.35
C LEU A 173 4.66 -16.15 -39.16
N VAL A 174 5.39 -16.06 -38.06
CA VAL A 174 6.33 -14.98 -37.79
C VAL A 174 7.68 -15.56 -37.42
N TYR A 175 8.72 -15.14 -38.13
CA TYR A 175 10.11 -15.53 -37.90
C TYR A 175 10.98 -14.29 -37.71
N ALA A 176 11.95 -14.37 -36.82
CA ALA A 176 12.89 -13.30 -36.56
C ALA A 176 14.33 -13.76 -36.78
N SER A 177 15.19 -12.84 -37.19
CA SER A 177 16.64 -13.06 -37.17
C SER A 177 17.12 -13.30 -35.72
N PRO A 178 18.24 -14.01 -35.48
CA PRO A 178 18.69 -14.33 -34.13
C PRO A 178 18.85 -13.11 -33.21
N GLU A 179 19.32 -11.98 -33.75
CA GLU A 179 19.48 -10.73 -33.00
C GLU A 179 18.13 -10.14 -32.57
N VAL A 180 17.15 -10.16 -33.48
CA VAL A 180 15.80 -9.65 -33.22
C VAL A 180 15.03 -10.60 -32.30
N ALA A 181 15.13 -11.92 -32.52
CA ALA A 181 14.44 -12.95 -31.75
C ALA A 181 14.74 -12.84 -30.25
N ALA A 182 16.00 -12.58 -29.88
CA ALA A 182 16.41 -12.37 -28.49
C ALA A 182 15.76 -11.14 -27.82
N THR A 183 15.26 -10.19 -28.60
CA THR A 183 14.61 -8.96 -28.12
C THR A 183 13.08 -9.02 -28.17
N VAL A 184 12.49 -10.07 -28.74
CA VAL A 184 11.04 -10.25 -28.81
C VAL A 184 10.52 -10.84 -27.51
N GLY A 185 9.59 -10.16 -26.87
CA GLY A 185 8.89 -10.60 -25.67
C GLY A 185 7.37 -10.46 -25.78
N ASN A 186 6.66 -10.91 -24.74
CA ASN A 186 5.23 -10.71 -24.53
C ASN A 186 4.33 -11.06 -25.74
N VAL A 187 4.71 -12.13 -26.45
CA VAL A 187 3.97 -12.65 -27.60
C VAL A 187 2.59 -13.13 -27.15
N SER A 188 1.53 -12.64 -27.79
CA SER A 188 0.15 -13.05 -27.51
C SER A 188 -0.62 -13.18 -28.82
N THR A 189 -1.22 -14.35 -29.04
CA THR A 189 -2.02 -14.62 -30.25
C THR A 189 -3.49 -14.83 -29.88
N VAL A 190 -4.38 -14.28 -30.70
CA VAL A 190 -5.83 -14.40 -30.59
C VAL A 190 -6.40 -14.88 -31.92
N GLN A 191 -7.37 -15.80 -31.86
CA GLN A 191 -8.09 -16.31 -33.02
C GLN A 191 -9.56 -15.90 -32.93
N VAL A 192 -10.10 -15.30 -33.99
CA VAL A 192 -11.49 -14.84 -34.04
C VAL A 192 -12.18 -15.43 -35.27
N GLY A 193 -13.05 -16.42 -35.05
CA GLY A 193 -13.91 -17.00 -36.09
C GLY A 193 -15.15 -16.15 -36.35
N THR A 194 -15.38 -15.78 -37.61
CA THR A 194 -16.55 -15.02 -38.08
C THR A 194 -17.34 -15.74 -39.16
N GLY A 195 -17.00 -17.00 -39.47
CA GLY A 195 -17.60 -17.78 -40.54
C GLY A 195 -19.03 -18.26 -40.27
N LEU A 196 -19.33 -19.50 -40.60
CA LEU A 196 -20.70 -20.04 -40.50
C LEU A 196 -21.25 -19.87 -39.06
N PHE A 197 -22.51 -19.47 -38.93
CA PHE A 197 -23.17 -19.05 -37.67
C PHE A 197 -22.51 -17.87 -36.91
N GLY A 198 -21.49 -17.20 -37.48
CA GLY A 198 -20.82 -16.05 -36.86
C GLY A 198 -19.77 -16.40 -35.81
N TYR A 199 -19.37 -17.67 -35.71
CA TYR A 199 -18.36 -18.16 -34.76
C TYR A 199 -17.40 -19.23 -35.31
N LEU A 200 -17.71 -19.86 -36.46
CA LEU A 200 -16.85 -20.89 -37.04
C LEU A 200 -15.60 -20.29 -37.71
N GLY A 201 -14.46 -21.00 -37.61
CA GLY A 201 -13.14 -20.51 -38.04
C GLY A 201 -12.88 -20.50 -39.55
N ASN A 202 -13.85 -20.88 -40.40
CA ASN A 202 -13.66 -20.91 -41.86
C ASN A 202 -13.46 -19.52 -42.50
N LYS A 203 -13.86 -18.46 -41.78
CA LYS A 203 -13.61 -17.04 -42.05
C LYS A 203 -13.35 -16.36 -40.71
N GLY A 204 -12.63 -15.25 -40.71
CA GLY A 204 -12.26 -14.54 -39.49
C GLY A 204 -10.80 -14.06 -39.54
N ALA A 205 -10.12 -14.05 -38.40
CA ALA A 205 -8.71 -13.64 -38.33
C ALA A 205 -7.90 -14.41 -37.29
N VAL A 206 -6.59 -14.48 -37.54
CA VAL A 206 -5.55 -14.83 -36.57
C VAL A 206 -4.71 -13.58 -36.35
N THR A 207 -4.60 -13.15 -35.10
CA THR A 207 -3.90 -11.91 -34.72
C THR A 207 -2.81 -12.21 -33.72
N THR A 208 -1.58 -11.74 -33.95
CA THR A 208 -0.47 -11.84 -33.00
C THR A 208 0.05 -10.46 -32.63
N ARG A 209 0.18 -10.20 -31.33
CA ARG A 209 0.95 -9.09 -30.77
C ARG A 209 2.32 -9.57 -30.34
N ILE A 210 3.36 -8.79 -30.65
CA ILE A 210 4.71 -8.96 -30.10
C ILE A 210 5.17 -7.65 -29.45
N PHE A 211 6.06 -7.76 -28.47
CA PHE A 211 6.73 -6.62 -27.86
C PHE A 211 8.21 -6.66 -28.19
N LEU A 212 8.64 -5.75 -29.07
CA LEU A 212 9.97 -5.71 -29.63
C LEU A 212 10.86 -4.79 -28.77
N GLY A 213 12.03 -5.28 -28.35
CA GLY A 213 13.02 -4.47 -27.64
C GLY A 213 12.61 -3.98 -26.24
N GLU A 214 11.53 -4.53 -25.68
CA GLU A 214 10.83 -4.02 -24.47
C GLU A 214 10.30 -2.57 -24.58
N THR A 215 10.10 -2.07 -25.80
CA THR A 215 9.75 -0.65 -26.07
C THR A 215 8.60 -0.52 -27.06
N THR A 216 8.60 -1.32 -28.12
CA THR A 216 7.72 -1.15 -29.29
C THR A 216 6.71 -2.30 -29.39
N ARG A 217 5.41 -1.96 -29.38
CA ARG A 217 4.30 -2.92 -29.54
C ARG A 217 3.94 -3.05 -31.02
N MET A 218 4.02 -4.27 -31.54
CA MET A 218 3.63 -4.57 -32.91
C MET A 218 2.49 -5.59 -32.94
N VAL A 219 1.50 -5.35 -33.80
CA VAL A 219 0.35 -6.26 -34.00
C VAL A 219 0.27 -6.67 -35.47
N PHE A 220 0.13 -7.96 -35.73
CA PHE A 220 -0.07 -8.54 -37.05
C PHE A 220 -1.42 -9.26 -37.10
N VAL A 221 -2.30 -8.85 -38.02
CA VAL A 221 -3.62 -9.44 -38.22
C VAL A 221 -3.62 -10.12 -39.58
N ASN A 222 -3.79 -11.45 -39.63
CA ASN A 222 -4.09 -12.17 -40.87
C ASN A 222 -5.59 -12.51 -40.91
N SER A 223 -6.32 -11.97 -41.88
CA SER A 223 -7.77 -12.16 -41.98
C SER A 223 -8.23 -12.78 -43.30
N HIS A 224 -9.35 -13.48 -43.26
CA HIS A 224 -10.08 -13.97 -44.42
C HIS A 224 -11.56 -13.60 -44.23
N LEU A 225 -11.98 -12.52 -44.88
CA LEU A 225 -13.31 -11.95 -44.73
C LEU A 225 -14.32 -12.59 -45.70
N ALA A 226 -15.61 -12.32 -45.50
CA ALA A 226 -16.67 -12.87 -46.35
C ALA A 226 -16.50 -12.58 -47.85
N SER A 227 -16.58 -13.63 -48.65
CA SER A 227 -16.50 -13.57 -50.12
C SER A 227 -17.82 -13.16 -50.76
N GLY A 228 -17.77 -12.44 -51.89
CA GLY A 228 -18.94 -12.11 -52.72
C GLY A 228 -18.94 -10.65 -53.15
N ALA A 229 -19.46 -10.35 -54.34
CA ALA A 229 -19.44 -8.99 -54.89
C ALA A 229 -20.65 -8.13 -54.49
N GLU A 230 -21.79 -8.77 -54.17
CA GLU A 230 -23.02 -8.06 -53.83
C GLU A 230 -22.92 -7.24 -52.53
N GLN A 231 -23.78 -6.23 -52.41
CA GLN A 231 -23.84 -5.33 -51.26
C GLN A 231 -24.04 -6.07 -49.92
N THR A 232 -24.84 -7.14 -49.91
CA THR A 232 -25.07 -7.99 -48.72
C THR A 232 -23.78 -8.65 -48.21
N HIS A 233 -22.88 -9.01 -49.12
CA HIS A 233 -21.56 -9.55 -48.78
C HIS A 233 -20.58 -8.47 -48.34
N LEU A 234 -20.70 -7.26 -48.89
CA LEU A 234 -19.95 -6.10 -48.40
C LEU A 234 -20.30 -5.79 -46.95
N GLU A 235 -21.59 -5.70 -46.62
CA GLU A 235 -22.06 -5.53 -45.24
C GLU A 235 -21.56 -6.65 -44.32
N ARG A 236 -21.51 -7.89 -44.83
CA ARG A 236 -20.93 -9.01 -44.09
C ARG A 236 -19.44 -8.83 -43.81
N ARG A 237 -18.64 -8.34 -44.77
CA ARG A 237 -17.22 -8.03 -44.55
C ARG A 237 -17.03 -6.96 -43.48
N LEU A 238 -17.86 -5.91 -43.50
CA LEU A 238 -17.85 -4.87 -42.47
C LEU A 238 -18.19 -5.45 -41.09
N TRP A 239 -19.16 -6.37 -41.02
CA TRP A 239 -19.47 -7.08 -39.78
C TRP A 239 -18.30 -7.95 -39.31
N ASP A 240 -17.66 -8.70 -40.20
CA ASP A 240 -16.48 -9.52 -39.89
C ASP A 240 -15.35 -8.65 -39.30
N TYR A 241 -15.02 -7.52 -39.95
CA TYR A 241 -14.04 -6.53 -39.47
C TYR A 241 -14.35 -6.07 -38.04
N ASN A 242 -15.60 -5.64 -37.79
CA ASN A 242 -16.02 -5.19 -36.46
C ASN A 242 -15.96 -6.29 -35.41
N GLN A 243 -16.29 -7.54 -35.76
CA GLN A 243 -16.14 -8.67 -34.84
C GLN A 243 -14.67 -8.95 -34.49
N ILE A 244 -13.76 -8.83 -35.47
CA ILE A 244 -12.33 -9.02 -35.24
C ILE A 244 -11.81 -7.95 -34.27
N LEU A 245 -12.14 -6.67 -34.50
CA LEU A 245 -11.73 -5.58 -33.60
C LEU A 245 -12.27 -5.75 -32.18
N THR A 246 -13.57 -6.05 -32.04
CA THR A 246 -14.23 -6.09 -30.73
C THR A 246 -13.88 -7.33 -29.89
N ARG A 247 -13.64 -8.48 -30.54
CA ARG A 247 -13.36 -9.76 -29.86
C ARG A 247 -11.87 -10.00 -29.63
N THR A 248 -10.98 -9.27 -30.31
CA THR A 248 -9.53 -9.43 -30.10
C THR A 248 -9.12 -8.77 -28.78
N GLN A 249 -8.62 -9.59 -27.86
CA GLN A 249 -8.10 -9.13 -26.57
C GLN A 249 -6.83 -9.90 -26.24
N PHE A 250 -5.72 -9.18 -26.10
CA PHE A 250 -4.41 -9.75 -25.83
C PHE A 250 -4.19 -9.96 -24.33
N GLU A 251 -3.30 -10.90 -24.01
CA GLU A 251 -2.84 -11.09 -22.64
C GLU A 251 -2.13 -9.83 -22.12
N PRO A 252 -2.34 -9.44 -20.86
CA PRO A 252 -1.70 -8.24 -20.32
C PRO A 252 -0.17 -8.31 -20.37
N VAL A 253 0.46 -7.17 -20.67
CA VAL A 253 1.93 -7.04 -20.78
C VAL A 253 2.54 -7.11 -19.38
N GLN A 254 3.36 -8.14 -19.14
CA GLN A 254 4.11 -8.27 -17.89
C GLN A 254 5.40 -7.44 -17.99
N LEU A 255 5.33 -6.18 -17.54
CA LEU A 255 6.52 -5.36 -17.32
C LEU A 255 6.98 -5.51 -15.86
N ALA A 256 8.29 -5.63 -15.64
CA ALA A 256 8.85 -5.72 -14.30
C ALA A 256 8.41 -4.50 -13.46
N GLY A 257 7.62 -4.74 -12.40
CA GLY A 257 7.16 -3.72 -11.47
C GLY A 257 5.75 -3.16 -11.65
N SER A 258 5.00 -3.56 -12.68
CA SER A 258 3.58 -3.17 -12.84
C SER A 258 2.65 -4.32 -12.44
N THR A 259 1.92 -4.15 -11.33
CA THR A 259 0.96 -5.17 -10.84
C THR A 259 -0.46 -4.99 -11.39
N ASN A 260 -0.71 -3.96 -12.21
CA ASN A 260 -2.04 -3.60 -12.71
C ASN A 260 -2.01 -3.37 -14.24
N SER A 261 -1.84 -4.43 -15.03
CA SER A 261 -1.98 -4.33 -16.48
C SER A 261 -3.39 -4.74 -16.92
N THR A 262 -4.15 -3.80 -17.48
CA THR A 262 -5.41 -4.09 -18.18
C THR A 262 -5.13 -4.88 -19.46
N PRO A 263 -6.01 -5.80 -19.88
CA PRO A 263 -5.88 -6.50 -21.16
C PRO A 263 -5.93 -5.49 -22.33
N GLU A 264 -4.99 -5.62 -23.26
CA GLU A 264 -4.85 -4.73 -24.43
C GLU A 264 -5.70 -5.24 -25.61
N LYS A 265 -6.05 -4.34 -26.53
CA LYS A 265 -6.83 -4.64 -27.74
C LYS A 265 -6.14 -4.07 -28.99
N ILE A 266 -6.68 -4.39 -30.17
CA ILE A 266 -6.31 -3.70 -31.40
C ILE A 266 -6.71 -2.22 -31.26
N GLY A 267 -5.74 -1.32 -31.37
CA GLY A 267 -5.83 0.10 -31.06
C GLY A 267 -4.87 0.58 -29.98
N ASP A 268 -4.25 -0.32 -29.21
CA ASP A 268 -3.28 0.01 -28.16
C ASP A 268 -1.80 -0.10 -28.61
N GLU A 269 -1.57 -0.61 -29.82
CA GLU A 269 -0.26 -0.84 -30.42
C GLU A 269 0.46 0.44 -30.89
N ASP A 270 1.78 0.32 -31.08
CA ASP A 270 2.61 1.36 -31.68
C ASP A 270 2.60 1.23 -33.21
N PHE A 271 2.67 -0.02 -33.71
CA PHE A 271 2.53 -0.38 -35.12
C PHE A 271 1.57 -1.55 -35.30
N ALA A 272 0.60 -1.41 -36.20
CA ALA A 272 -0.34 -2.46 -36.56
C ALA A 272 -0.22 -2.76 -38.06
N PHE A 273 -0.26 -4.04 -38.43
CA PHE A 273 -0.27 -4.50 -39.81
C PHE A 273 -1.44 -5.45 -40.01
N TRP A 274 -2.34 -5.11 -40.92
CA TRP A 274 -3.50 -5.91 -41.25
C TRP A 274 -3.38 -6.44 -42.66
N LEU A 275 -3.21 -7.74 -42.78
CA LEU A 275 -3.03 -8.45 -44.03
C LEU A 275 -4.10 -9.52 -44.22
N GLY A 276 -4.22 -9.99 -45.46
CA GLY A 276 -5.01 -11.18 -45.77
C GLY A 276 -5.86 -11.05 -47.03
N ASP A 277 -6.74 -12.03 -47.22
CA ASP A 277 -7.80 -11.99 -48.22
C ASP A 277 -9.01 -11.24 -47.65
N LEU A 278 -9.00 -9.92 -47.81
CA LEU A 278 -10.07 -9.03 -47.37
C LEU A 278 -11.32 -9.14 -48.24
N ASN A 279 -11.21 -9.77 -49.42
CA ASN A 279 -12.32 -10.07 -50.32
C ASN A 279 -13.13 -8.85 -50.82
N PHE A 280 -12.60 -7.63 -50.71
CA PHE A 280 -13.20 -6.44 -51.34
C PHE A 280 -13.09 -6.54 -52.86
N ARG A 281 -14.16 -6.13 -53.56
CA ARG A 281 -14.31 -6.32 -55.01
C ARG A 281 -14.44 -4.99 -55.73
N LEU A 282 -14.21 -5.02 -57.04
CA LEU A 282 -14.58 -3.91 -57.92
C LEU A 282 -16.10 -3.86 -58.11
N GLU A 283 -16.68 -2.67 -58.01
CA GLU A 283 -18.13 -2.45 -58.15
C GLU A 283 -18.45 -1.38 -59.19
N GLY A 284 -19.60 -1.50 -59.86
CA GLY A 284 -20.08 -0.51 -60.82
C GLY A 284 -19.57 -0.70 -62.26
N LEU A 285 -18.70 -1.68 -62.50
CA LEU A 285 -18.17 -2.02 -63.82
C LEU A 285 -18.47 -3.47 -64.20
N PRO A 286 -18.83 -3.78 -65.46
CA PRO A 286 -19.02 -5.15 -65.92
C PRO A 286 -17.71 -5.95 -65.85
N GLY A 287 -17.72 -7.10 -65.18
CA GLY A 287 -16.52 -7.93 -65.01
C GLY A 287 -15.89 -8.41 -66.33
N ALA A 288 -16.68 -8.54 -67.40
CA ALA A 288 -16.18 -8.87 -68.73
C ALA A 288 -15.29 -7.77 -69.33
N ASP A 289 -15.64 -6.50 -69.09
CA ASP A 289 -14.90 -5.35 -69.61
C ASP A 289 -13.60 -5.16 -68.84
N ILE A 290 -13.62 -5.31 -67.51
CA ILE A 290 -12.41 -5.28 -66.67
C ILE A 290 -11.42 -6.36 -67.12
N ARG A 291 -11.89 -7.61 -67.30
CA ARG A 291 -11.03 -8.70 -67.79
C ARG A 291 -10.42 -8.36 -69.13
N ARG A 292 -11.23 -7.89 -70.09
CA ARG A 292 -10.76 -7.54 -71.42
C ARG A 292 -9.69 -6.45 -71.36
N LEU A 293 -9.94 -5.38 -70.59
CA LEU A 293 -9.03 -4.25 -70.43
C LEU A 293 -7.68 -4.70 -69.86
N LEU A 294 -7.68 -5.44 -68.75
CA LEU A 294 -6.45 -5.95 -68.13
C LEU A 294 -5.74 -7.02 -68.99
N MET A 295 -6.50 -7.82 -69.76
CA MET A 295 -5.93 -8.80 -70.69
C MET A 295 -5.19 -8.15 -71.86
N LEU A 296 -5.57 -6.94 -72.28
CA LEU A 296 -4.87 -6.21 -73.35
C LEU A 296 -3.47 -5.77 -72.90
N HIS A 297 -3.30 -5.34 -71.64
CA HIS A 297 -2.00 -5.02 -71.06
C HIS A 297 -1.14 -6.27 -70.86
N THR A 298 -1.72 -7.37 -70.38
CA THR A 298 -0.97 -8.62 -70.16
C THR A 298 -0.56 -9.37 -71.43
N ARG A 299 -1.21 -9.09 -72.56
CA ARG A 299 -0.86 -9.64 -73.89
C ARG A 299 0.02 -8.72 -74.73
N GLY A 300 0.27 -7.48 -74.28
CA GLY A 300 1.07 -6.49 -75.00
C GLY A 300 0.41 -5.99 -76.29
N GLU A 301 -0.93 -5.91 -76.33
CA GLU A 301 -1.70 -5.53 -77.52
C GLU A 301 -1.88 -4.00 -77.69
N TYR A 302 -1.39 -3.19 -76.73
CA TYR A 302 -1.28 -1.72 -76.83
C TYR A 302 0.03 -1.24 -77.47
N ASP A 303 0.97 -2.13 -77.74
CA ASP A 303 2.26 -1.80 -78.35
C ASP A 303 2.07 -1.48 -79.85
N LEU A 304 1.91 -0.18 -80.15
CA LEU A 304 1.73 0.38 -81.49
C LEU A 304 2.92 0.09 -82.45
N SER A 305 4.00 -0.53 -81.97
CA SER A 305 5.14 -0.96 -82.80
C SER A 305 4.84 -2.20 -83.68
N LYS A 306 3.76 -2.96 -83.40
CA LYS A 306 3.40 -4.17 -84.17
C LYS A 306 2.31 -3.88 -85.22
N LYS A 307 2.70 -3.81 -86.50
CA LYS A 307 1.78 -3.69 -87.65
C LYS A 307 0.71 -4.81 -87.65
N LYS A 308 -0.57 -4.40 -87.59
CA LYS A 308 -1.77 -5.26 -87.71
C LYS A 308 -1.76 -6.15 -88.97
N LYS A 309 -2.11 -7.44 -88.81
CA LYS A 309 -2.69 -8.27 -89.87
C LYS A 309 -4.21 -8.31 -89.68
N TYR A 310 -4.94 -7.85 -90.69
CA TYR A 310 -6.39 -7.91 -90.75
C TYR A 310 -6.89 -9.37 -90.81
N PHE A 311 -7.95 -9.67 -90.06
CA PHE A 311 -8.94 -10.67 -90.42
C PHE A 311 -10.34 -10.11 -90.19
N ASP A 312 -11.22 -10.52 -91.08
CA ASP A 312 -12.50 -9.97 -91.51
C ASP A 312 -13.68 -10.49 -90.66
N GLY A 313 -14.73 -9.68 -90.49
CA GLY A 313 -16.06 -10.13 -90.05
C GLY A 313 -16.61 -9.55 -88.73
N GLU A 314 -17.46 -8.53 -88.91
CA GLU A 314 -18.62 -8.11 -88.08
C GLU A 314 -18.48 -7.11 -86.90
N ASP A 315 -19.28 -6.05 -87.08
CA ASP A 315 -19.83 -5.00 -86.20
C ASP A 315 -18.93 -3.98 -85.48
N MET A 316 -18.71 -2.88 -86.21
CA MET A 316 -18.16 -1.60 -85.74
C MET A 316 -19.27 -0.72 -85.15
N PHE A 317 -19.24 -0.50 -83.83
CA PHE A 317 -19.97 0.59 -83.18
C PHE A 317 -19.24 1.91 -83.42
N VAL A 318 -19.91 2.83 -84.13
CA VAL A 318 -19.45 4.21 -84.34
C VAL A 318 -19.91 5.06 -83.16
N VAL A 319 -18.98 5.63 -82.39
CA VAL A 319 -19.25 6.83 -81.59
C VAL A 319 -18.82 8.04 -82.43
N LYS A 320 -19.81 8.91 -82.61
CA LYS A 320 -19.85 10.09 -83.46
C LYS A 320 -19.38 11.28 -82.63
N ASN A 321 -18.22 11.85 -82.93
CA ASN A 321 -17.86 13.17 -82.43
C ASN A 321 -18.48 14.22 -83.34
N VAL A 322 -19.31 15.07 -82.74
CA VAL A 322 -19.78 16.33 -83.32
C VAL A 322 -18.80 17.39 -82.84
N ASP A 323 -18.16 18.09 -83.77
CA ASP A 323 -17.93 19.53 -83.66
C ASP A 323 -17.74 20.10 -85.06
N ASP A 324 -18.45 21.20 -85.32
CA ASP A 324 -18.60 21.88 -86.60
C ASP A 324 -17.90 23.25 -86.58
N SER A 325 -17.20 23.54 -87.68
CA SER A 325 -16.93 24.87 -88.28
C SER A 325 -15.98 25.84 -87.52
N SER A 326 -14.98 26.49 -88.12
CA SER A 326 -14.75 26.90 -89.52
C SER A 326 -13.28 27.18 -89.84
N ASP A 327 -12.87 26.87 -91.08
CA ASP A 327 -11.96 27.53 -92.06
C ASP A 327 -10.91 28.55 -91.51
N ASP A 328 -9.65 28.58 -91.96
CA ASP A 328 -9.26 28.79 -93.36
C ASP A 328 -7.75 28.54 -93.62
N GLU A 329 -7.45 28.37 -94.91
CA GLU A 329 -6.20 27.86 -95.51
C GLU A 329 -4.92 28.72 -95.32
N SER A 330 -3.74 28.07 -95.36
CA SER A 330 -2.90 27.98 -96.58
C SER A 330 -1.38 27.80 -96.33
N THR A 331 -0.88 26.71 -96.92
CA THR A 331 0.38 26.60 -97.68
C THR A 331 1.74 26.89 -97.01
N THR A 332 2.60 25.87 -96.86
CA THR A 332 3.72 25.51 -97.77
C THR A 332 4.78 24.64 -97.07
N ALA A 333 5.44 23.81 -97.89
CA ALA A 333 6.36 22.76 -97.52
C ALA A 333 7.85 23.22 -97.45
N SER A 334 8.71 22.27 -97.08
CA SER A 334 10.17 22.14 -97.38
C SER A 334 11.12 22.44 -96.21
N THR A 335 11.68 21.42 -95.54
CA THR A 335 12.90 20.63 -95.84
C THR A 335 14.25 21.33 -95.61
N VAL A 336 15.17 20.58 -94.97
CA VAL A 336 16.65 20.58 -95.09
C VAL A 336 17.47 21.18 -93.93
N SER A 337 18.15 20.26 -93.23
CA SER A 337 19.32 20.35 -92.32
C SER A 337 20.61 20.81 -93.04
N PRO A 338 21.81 20.90 -92.43
CA PRO A 338 22.28 21.53 -91.18
C PRO A 338 23.43 22.55 -91.45
N ARG A 339 23.75 23.45 -90.50
CA ARG A 339 25.11 24.03 -90.37
C ARG A 339 25.30 24.79 -89.04
N LYS A 340 26.29 24.34 -88.26
CA LYS A 340 26.99 25.04 -87.15
C LYS A 340 27.82 26.23 -87.70
N PRO A 341 28.11 27.30 -86.92
CA PRO A 341 29.14 27.25 -85.86
C PRO A 341 28.88 28.09 -84.58
N ASP A 342 29.41 27.55 -83.48
CA ASP A 342 30.07 28.17 -82.33
C ASP A 342 29.69 29.60 -81.91
N PHE A 343 29.12 29.73 -80.70
CA PHE A 343 29.57 30.73 -79.71
C PHE A 343 29.13 30.30 -78.30
N ASP A 344 30.07 30.44 -77.37
CA ASP A 344 30.01 30.11 -75.95
C ASP A 344 29.37 31.29 -75.18
N GLU A 345 28.38 31.01 -74.33
CA GLU A 345 28.05 31.67 -73.05
C GLU A 345 26.56 31.56 -72.70
N SER A 346 26.31 30.85 -71.59
CA SER A 346 25.16 30.97 -70.68
C SER A 346 23.77 31.23 -71.29
N ASN A 347 22.98 30.18 -71.47
CA ASN A 347 21.53 30.26 -71.27
C ASN A 347 20.93 28.91 -70.93
N THR A 348 20.10 28.92 -69.91
CA THR A 348 19.07 27.94 -69.58
C THR A 348 18.27 27.57 -70.83
N THR A 349 18.53 26.41 -71.40
CA THR A 349 17.60 25.75 -72.32
C THR A 349 16.80 24.74 -71.51
N LEU A 350 15.52 25.05 -71.29
CA LEU A 350 14.53 24.05 -70.91
C LEU A 350 14.62 22.88 -71.91
N PRO A 351 14.55 21.61 -71.46
CA PRO A 351 14.49 20.46 -72.37
C PRO A 351 13.31 20.61 -73.33
N ASP A 352 13.48 20.12 -74.57
CA ASP A 352 12.36 20.02 -75.53
C ASP A 352 11.20 19.24 -74.86
N PRO A 353 9.93 19.61 -75.09
CA PRO A 353 8.79 18.94 -74.48
C PRO A 353 8.64 17.46 -74.87
N ASP A 354 9.42 16.99 -75.84
CA ASP A 354 9.49 15.58 -76.27
C ASP A 354 10.59 14.76 -75.55
N ASP A 355 11.41 15.37 -74.67
CA ASP A 355 12.45 14.68 -73.86
C ASP A 355 11.97 14.31 -72.44
N PHE A 356 10.74 14.67 -72.07
CA PHE A 356 10.09 14.12 -70.87
C PHE A 356 9.49 12.75 -71.24
N LEU A 357 9.97 11.70 -70.58
CA LEU A 357 9.21 10.44 -70.53
C LEU A 357 7.80 10.80 -70.02
N PRO A 358 6.72 10.50 -70.74
CA PRO A 358 5.39 10.79 -70.25
C PRO A 358 5.22 10.11 -68.89
N ASP A 359 4.70 10.86 -67.90
CA ASP A 359 4.33 10.29 -66.62
C ASP A 359 3.45 9.05 -66.89
N PRO A 360 3.79 7.86 -66.39
CA PRO A 360 2.99 6.65 -66.58
C PRO A 360 1.52 6.80 -66.15
N HIS A 361 1.20 7.80 -65.31
CA HIS A 361 -0.16 8.17 -64.92
C HIS A 361 -0.94 8.92 -66.02
N ASP A 362 -0.24 9.67 -66.90
CA ASP A 362 -0.83 10.52 -67.94
C ASP A 362 -0.97 9.83 -69.32
N ASP A 363 -0.31 8.68 -69.52
CA ASP A 363 -0.44 7.90 -70.76
C ASP A 363 -1.67 6.97 -70.70
N PRO A 364 -2.73 7.18 -71.51
CA PRO A 364 -3.92 6.33 -71.51
C PRO A 364 -3.66 4.89 -72.01
N ALA A 365 -2.49 4.60 -72.59
CA ALA A 365 -2.06 3.26 -72.96
C ALA A 365 -1.23 2.56 -71.85
N SER A 366 -0.85 3.29 -70.79
CA SER A 366 -0.12 2.77 -69.65
C SER A 366 -1.01 1.85 -68.80
N LEU A 367 -0.38 0.84 -68.20
CA LEU A 367 -1.03 0.00 -67.20
C LEU A 367 -1.43 0.84 -65.98
N GLN A 368 -0.62 1.82 -65.57
CA GLN A 368 -0.88 2.61 -64.37
C GLN A 368 -2.16 3.43 -64.50
N ALA A 369 -2.32 4.20 -65.58
CA ALA A 369 -3.55 4.96 -65.87
C ALA A 369 -4.81 4.07 -65.86
N THR A 370 -4.69 2.83 -66.36
CA THR A 370 -5.77 1.85 -66.30
C THR A 370 -6.07 1.41 -64.86
N LEU A 371 -5.06 1.16 -64.02
CA LEU A 371 -5.25 0.84 -62.61
C LEU A 371 -5.89 2.03 -61.87
N ASP A 372 -5.41 3.25 -62.10
CA ASP A 372 -5.94 4.48 -61.48
C ASP A 372 -7.42 4.71 -61.84
N SER A 373 -7.84 4.33 -63.05
CA SER A 373 -9.26 4.38 -63.43
C SER A 373 -10.13 3.33 -62.71
N LEU A 374 -9.54 2.22 -62.27
CA LEU A 374 -10.25 1.11 -61.60
C LEU A 374 -10.25 1.26 -60.08
N LEU A 375 -9.23 1.88 -59.48
CA LEU A 375 -9.08 2.03 -58.02
C LEU A 375 -10.26 2.79 -57.35
N PRO A 376 -10.85 3.84 -57.93
CA PRO A 376 -12.05 4.49 -57.37
C PRO A 376 -13.27 3.55 -57.24
N HIS A 377 -13.30 2.48 -58.04
CA HIS A 377 -14.35 1.46 -58.01
C HIS A 377 -14.08 0.33 -57.00
N ASP A 378 -12.91 0.31 -56.36
CA ASP A 378 -12.56 -0.63 -55.31
C ASP A 378 -13.41 -0.40 -54.05
N GLN A 379 -14.03 -1.47 -53.55
CA GLN A 379 -14.89 -1.39 -52.38
C GLN A 379 -14.12 -0.99 -51.11
N LEU A 380 -12.85 -1.38 -50.94
CA LEU A 380 -12.09 -1.05 -49.73
C LEU A 380 -11.81 0.45 -49.68
N GLY A 381 -11.26 1.04 -50.74
CA GLY A 381 -10.98 2.48 -50.80
C GLY A 381 -12.23 3.34 -50.53
N ARG A 382 -13.38 2.96 -51.10
CA ARG A 382 -14.65 3.62 -50.83
C ARG A 382 -15.14 3.45 -49.40
N VAL A 383 -15.05 2.25 -48.82
CA VAL A 383 -15.44 1.98 -47.43
C VAL A 383 -14.61 2.78 -46.43
N ILE A 384 -13.31 2.98 -46.71
CA ILE A 384 -12.43 3.83 -45.92
C ILE A 384 -12.88 5.29 -46.02
N ARG A 385 -13.10 5.80 -47.25
CA ARG A 385 -13.56 7.18 -47.50
C ARG A 385 -14.92 7.49 -46.88
N GLU A 386 -15.85 6.52 -46.92
CA GLU A 386 -17.17 6.60 -46.30
C GLU A 386 -17.16 6.38 -44.78
N LYS A 387 -15.98 6.21 -44.16
CA LYS A 387 -15.80 5.99 -42.71
C LYS A 387 -16.56 4.77 -42.17
N LYS A 388 -16.63 3.67 -42.95
CA LYS A 388 -17.35 2.44 -42.58
C LYS A 388 -16.46 1.35 -41.97
N ALA A 389 -15.24 1.20 -42.46
CA ALA A 389 -14.22 0.31 -41.89
C ALA A 389 -12.82 0.84 -42.26
N PHE A 390 -11.80 0.48 -41.47
CA PHE A 390 -10.40 0.90 -41.68
C PHE A 390 -10.20 2.44 -41.75
N HIS A 391 -11.12 3.25 -41.22
CA HIS A 391 -11.00 4.72 -41.23
C HIS A 391 -10.25 5.28 -40.01
N GLU A 392 -10.02 4.44 -39.00
CA GLU A 392 -9.34 4.78 -37.74
C GLU A 392 -7.81 4.86 -37.89
N GLY A 393 -7.34 5.67 -38.84
CA GLY A 393 -5.90 5.89 -39.10
C GLY A 393 -5.17 4.75 -39.83
N TRP A 394 -5.89 3.82 -40.48
CA TRP A 394 -5.26 2.80 -41.32
C TRP A 394 -4.85 3.39 -42.68
N ARG A 395 -3.70 2.95 -43.18
CA ARG A 395 -3.16 3.30 -44.48
C ARG A 395 -2.86 2.06 -45.32
N GLU A 396 -2.92 2.23 -46.62
CA GLU A 396 -2.51 1.24 -47.61
C GLU A 396 -1.43 1.88 -48.50
N GLY A 397 -0.41 1.12 -48.91
CA GLY A 397 0.54 1.61 -49.90
C GLY A 397 -0.11 1.79 -51.28
N PRO A 398 0.49 2.58 -52.18
CA PRO A 398 -0.05 2.80 -53.51
C PRO A 398 -0.13 1.48 -54.29
N VAL A 399 -1.33 1.15 -54.79
CA VAL A 399 -1.59 -0.10 -55.52
C VAL A 399 -1.14 0.04 -56.97
N THR A 400 0.10 -0.34 -57.23
CA THR A 400 0.78 -0.24 -58.54
C THR A 400 0.89 -1.59 -59.27
N PHE A 401 0.05 -2.56 -58.90
CA PHE A 401 0.08 -3.92 -59.40
C PHE A 401 -1.31 -4.43 -59.84
N LEU A 402 -1.33 -5.38 -60.77
CA LEU A 402 -2.56 -6.00 -61.28
C LEU A 402 -3.40 -6.66 -60.17
N PRO A 403 -4.74 -6.70 -60.32
CA PRO A 403 -5.63 -7.41 -59.39
C PRO A 403 -5.13 -8.81 -59.06
N SER A 404 -5.10 -9.17 -57.78
CA SER A 404 -4.53 -10.44 -57.31
C SER A 404 -5.45 -11.65 -57.52
N TYR A 405 -6.72 -11.42 -57.87
CA TYR A 405 -7.76 -12.43 -57.98
C TYR A 405 -8.73 -12.11 -59.13
N LYS A 406 -9.36 -13.05 -59.85
CA LYS A 406 -9.21 -14.51 -59.82
C LYS A 406 -8.54 -14.98 -61.11
N TYR A 407 -7.55 -15.86 -61.00
CA TYR A 407 -6.82 -16.43 -62.12
C TYR A 407 -7.18 -17.90 -62.37
N ASP A 408 -6.89 -18.38 -63.58
CA ASP A 408 -6.86 -19.81 -63.83
C ASP A 408 -5.51 -20.38 -63.35
N VAL A 409 -5.57 -21.43 -62.52
CA VAL A 409 -4.38 -22.08 -61.94
C VAL A 409 -3.44 -22.54 -63.06
N GLY A 410 -2.14 -22.25 -62.92
CA GLY A 410 -1.11 -22.54 -63.93
C GLY A 410 -0.92 -21.43 -64.98
N THR A 411 -1.62 -20.31 -64.87
CA THR A 411 -1.50 -19.19 -65.83
C THR A 411 -0.96 -17.91 -65.18
N VAL A 412 -0.22 -17.11 -65.96
CA VAL A 412 0.31 -15.81 -65.53
C VAL A 412 -0.68 -14.68 -65.82
N SER A 413 -1.36 -14.73 -66.97
CA SER A 413 -2.15 -13.60 -67.51
C SER A 413 -3.62 -13.92 -67.82
N LEU A 414 -4.10 -15.12 -67.50
CA LEU A 414 -5.49 -15.52 -67.79
C LEU A 414 -6.36 -15.41 -66.54
N PHE A 415 -7.31 -14.46 -66.58
CA PHE A 415 -8.35 -14.32 -65.56
C PHE A 415 -9.46 -15.38 -65.74
N ASP A 416 -10.17 -15.66 -64.64
CA ASP A 416 -11.15 -16.73 -64.45
C ASP A 416 -12.00 -17.07 -65.69
N SER A 417 -11.74 -18.23 -66.28
CA SER A 417 -12.51 -18.79 -67.41
C SER A 417 -13.65 -19.72 -66.97
N SER A 418 -13.88 -19.86 -65.65
CA SER A 418 -14.94 -20.71 -65.10
C SER A 418 -16.34 -20.21 -65.46
N GLU A 419 -17.36 -21.05 -65.28
CA GLU A 419 -18.78 -20.70 -65.54
C GLU A 419 -19.25 -19.44 -64.81
N LYS A 420 -18.62 -19.11 -63.66
CA LYS A 420 -18.96 -17.94 -62.85
C LYS A 420 -18.27 -16.65 -63.31
N GLN A 421 -17.24 -16.75 -64.17
CA GLN A 421 -16.45 -15.65 -64.73
C GLN A 421 -16.33 -14.45 -63.79
N ARG A 422 -15.66 -14.63 -62.64
CA ARG A 422 -15.57 -13.59 -61.62
C ARG A 422 -14.78 -12.39 -62.14
N ALA A 423 -15.17 -11.19 -61.72
CA ALA A 423 -14.45 -9.97 -62.06
C ALA A 423 -13.08 -9.95 -61.35
N PRO A 424 -12.00 -9.50 -62.02
CA PRO A 424 -10.73 -9.25 -61.38
C PRO A 424 -10.89 -8.27 -60.21
N SER A 425 -10.22 -8.49 -59.09
CA SER A 425 -10.30 -7.66 -57.88
C SER A 425 -9.04 -7.78 -57.03
N TRP A 426 -8.70 -6.72 -56.31
CA TRP A 426 -7.64 -6.72 -55.29
C TRP A 426 -8.20 -7.25 -53.97
N CYS A 427 -8.34 -8.57 -53.91
CA CYS A 427 -8.85 -9.26 -52.72
C CYS A 427 -7.79 -9.32 -51.61
N ASP A 428 -6.54 -9.57 -51.99
CA ASP A 428 -5.40 -9.66 -51.07
C ASP A 428 -4.84 -8.26 -50.83
N ARG A 429 -4.74 -7.84 -49.56
CA ARG A 429 -4.30 -6.47 -49.18
C ARG A 429 -3.38 -6.50 -47.96
N ILE A 430 -2.53 -5.48 -47.83
CA ILE A 430 -1.73 -5.22 -46.62
C ILE A 430 -1.90 -3.74 -46.24
N LEU A 431 -2.59 -3.51 -45.13
CA LEU A 431 -2.74 -2.20 -44.51
C LEU A 431 -1.83 -2.11 -43.29
N TYR A 432 -1.47 -0.88 -42.92
CA TYR A 432 -0.71 -0.60 -41.71
C TYR A 432 -1.27 0.63 -40.99
N ARG A 433 -1.01 0.73 -39.70
CA ARG A 433 -1.42 1.85 -38.87
C ARG A 433 -0.34 2.14 -37.85
N THR A 434 -0.01 3.41 -37.66
CA THR A 434 0.82 3.85 -36.54
C THR A 434 -0.05 4.43 -35.43
N ARG A 435 0.51 4.47 -34.22
CA ARG A 435 -0.11 5.17 -33.10
C ARG A 435 -0.36 6.65 -33.39
N LYS A 436 0.55 7.31 -34.13
CA LYS A 436 0.38 8.71 -34.54
C LYS A 436 -0.88 8.88 -35.38
N ASP A 437 -1.04 8.07 -36.42
CA ASP A 437 -2.21 8.14 -37.33
C ASP A 437 -3.53 7.94 -36.55
N LYS A 438 -3.54 7.03 -35.58
CA LYS A 438 -4.71 6.78 -34.73
C LYS A 438 -5.05 7.98 -33.85
N LEU A 439 -4.06 8.55 -33.16
CA LEU A 439 -4.26 9.70 -32.27
C LEU A 439 -4.68 10.95 -33.06
N GLU A 440 -4.13 11.16 -34.24
CA GLU A 440 -4.56 12.25 -35.14
C GLU A 440 -6.01 12.06 -35.59
N HIS A 441 -6.41 10.82 -35.90
CA HIS A 441 -7.79 10.51 -36.22
C HIS A 441 -8.73 10.78 -35.03
N GLU A 442 -8.39 10.28 -33.84
CA GLU A 442 -9.17 10.50 -32.61
C GLU A 442 -9.32 11.99 -32.29
N LYS A 443 -8.23 12.77 -32.45
CA LYS A 443 -8.24 14.23 -32.30
C LYS A 443 -9.18 14.89 -33.30
N LYS A 444 -9.11 14.54 -34.59
CA LYS A 444 -10.02 15.08 -35.62
C LYS A 444 -11.49 14.74 -35.33
N VAL A 445 -11.77 13.53 -34.82
CA VAL A 445 -13.13 13.12 -34.43
C VAL A 445 -13.62 13.96 -33.25
N GLN A 446 -12.79 14.14 -32.22
CA GLN A 446 -13.12 14.97 -31.06
C GLN A 446 -13.38 16.43 -31.44
N GLU A 447 -12.52 17.02 -32.27
CA GLU A 447 -12.68 18.39 -32.77
C GLU A 447 -13.99 18.55 -33.55
N ALA A 448 -14.37 17.58 -34.38
CA ALA A 448 -15.63 17.58 -35.10
C ALA A 448 -16.86 17.43 -34.18
N GLU A 449 -16.77 16.61 -33.13
CA GLU A 449 -17.84 16.49 -32.12
C GLU A 449 -17.99 17.78 -31.30
N GLU A 450 -16.88 18.41 -30.93
CA GLU A 450 -16.87 19.70 -30.23
C GLU A 450 -17.44 20.81 -31.12
N ALA A 451 -17.09 20.84 -32.41
CA ALA A 451 -17.67 21.75 -33.39
C ALA A 451 -19.18 21.53 -33.50
N LYS A 452 -19.64 20.29 -33.65
CA LYS A 452 -21.07 19.96 -33.69
C LYS A 452 -21.80 20.36 -32.41
N LYS A 453 -21.19 20.16 -31.25
CA LYS A 453 -21.77 20.57 -29.95
C LYS A 453 -21.84 22.09 -29.80
N LYS A 454 -20.82 22.81 -30.31
CA LYS A 454 -20.83 24.28 -30.38
C LYS A 454 -21.94 24.78 -31.31
N ASP A 455 -22.11 24.16 -32.47
CA ASP A 455 -23.19 24.47 -33.42
C ASP A 455 -24.57 24.20 -32.81
N GLU A 456 -24.75 23.07 -32.14
CA GLU A 456 -25.99 22.75 -31.42
C GLU A 456 -26.27 23.71 -30.26
N GLN A 457 -25.24 24.19 -29.56
CA GLN A 457 -25.37 25.22 -28.52
C GLN A 457 -25.72 26.59 -29.09
N MET A 458 -25.09 27.01 -30.20
CA MET A 458 -25.44 28.26 -30.90
C MET A 458 -26.88 28.21 -31.41
N LYS A 459 -27.31 27.06 -31.95
CA LYS A 459 -28.69 26.82 -32.37
C LYS A 459 -29.68 26.84 -31.19
N ALA A 460 -29.33 26.23 -30.06
CA ALA A 460 -30.17 26.22 -28.86
C ALA A 460 -30.28 27.58 -28.15
N GLN A 461 -29.29 28.46 -28.32
CA GLN A 461 -29.31 29.84 -27.80
C GLN A 461 -30.19 30.79 -28.64
N GLY A 462 -30.88 30.28 -29.67
CA GLY A 462 -31.83 31.07 -30.47
C GLY A 462 -31.17 31.95 -31.52
N LEU A 463 -29.91 31.67 -31.88
CA LEU A 463 -29.20 32.36 -32.96
C LEU A 463 -29.59 31.82 -34.36
N GLU A 464 -30.81 31.31 -34.54
CA GLU A 464 -31.32 30.92 -35.86
C GLU A 464 -31.75 32.15 -36.70
N ASP A 465 -32.09 33.27 -36.06
CA ASP A 465 -32.58 34.47 -36.76
C ASP A 465 -31.48 35.37 -37.33
N ALA A 466 -30.20 35.13 -37.02
CA ALA A 466 -29.08 35.89 -37.60
C ALA A 466 -28.63 35.37 -38.98
N ALA A 467 -29.06 34.17 -39.39
CA ALA A 467 -28.76 33.62 -40.72
C ALA A 467 -29.84 33.95 -41.78
N ASN A 468 -30.98 34.50 -41.35
CA ASN A 468 -32.07 34.96 -42.23
C ASN A 468 -32.09 36.48 -42.42
N ASP A 469 -31.21 37.22 -41.75
CA ASP A 469 -31.14 38.70 -41.80
C ASP A 469 -29.79 39.19 -42.36
N ASP A 470 -29.30 38.48 -43.40
CA ASP A 470 -28.20 38.94 -44.27
C ASP A 470 -28.64 38.99 -45.75
N ASP A 471 -29.93 39.27 -45.97
CA ASP A 471 -30.39 39.94 -47.17
C ASP A 471 -30.43 41.44 -46.86
N VAL A 472 -29.60 42.21 -47.58
CA VAL A 472 -29.46 43.69 -47.55
C VAL A 472 -28.44 44.23 -46.55
N LEU A 473 -27.15 44.29 -46.93
CA LEU A 473 -26.38 45.56 -46.87
C LEU A 473 -24.97 45.49 -47.52
N PHE A 474 -24.87 45.54 -48.86
CA PHE A 474 -23.75 46.21 -49.54
C PHE A 474 -24.21 46.70 -50.93
N SER A 475 -25.00 47.77 -50.96
CA SER A 475 -25.02 48.65 -52.13
C SER A 475 -23.77 49.51 -52.09
N TYR A 476 -22.75 49.13 -52.86
CA TYR A 476 -21.54 49.92 -53.07
C TYR A 476 -21.89 51.20 -53.85
N ASP A 477 -21.84 52.35 -53.18
CA ASP A 477 -21.92 53.67 -53.80
C ASP A 477 -20.53 54.34 -53.72
N PRO A 478 -19.81 54.50 -54.84
CA PRO A 478 -18.37 54.79 -54.84
C PRO A 478 -17.99 56.27 -54.59
N GLU A 479 -18.89 57.13 -54.11
CA GLU A 479 -18.62 58.58 -54.02
C GLU A 479 -18.56 59.20 -52.61
N THR A 480 -18.71 58.45 -51.50
CA THR A 480 -19.06 59.14 -50.23
C THR A 480 -18.36 58.78 -48.92
N ASP A 481 -17.22 58.08 -48.86
CA ASP A 481 -16.49 57.98 -47.58
C ASP A 481 -14.98 58.17 -47.74
N ALA A 482 -14.60 59.44 -47.87
CA ALA A 482 -13.32 59.95 -47.43
C ALA A 482 -13.52 60.61 -46.06
N ASP A 483 -12.58 60.33 -45.15
CA ASP A 483 -12.31 61.03 -43.89
C ASP A 483 -13.17 60.68 -42.65
N ALA A 484 -12.66 59.79 -41.78
CA ALA A 484 -12.28 60.12 -40.40
C ALA A 484 -11.89 58.88 -39.57
N GLU A 485 -10.80 59.04 -38.81
CA GLU A 485 -10.09 58.07 -37.96
C GLU A 485 -10.81 57.76 -36.63
N GLU A 486 -10.69 56.52 -36.11
CA GLU A 486 -10.06 56.19 -34.81
C GLU A 486 -10.10 54.66 -34.52
N GLN A 487 -8.92 54.08 -34.25
CA GLN A 487 -8.59 52.68 -33.85
C GLN A 487 -9.09 52.33 -32.41
N PRO A 488 -9.15 51.05 -31.91
CA PRO A 488 -8.08 50.01 -32.05
C PRO A 488 -8.47 48.49 -31.96
N LYS A 489 -7.43 47.64 -32.09
CA LYS A 489 -7.32 46.17 -31.89
C LYS A 489 -7.59 45.33 -33.16
N GLY A 490 -6.78 44.35 -33.58
CA GLY A 490 -5.76 43.59 -32.88
C GLY A 490 -6.24 42.16 -32.63
N VAL A 491 -6.41 41.34 -33.69
CA VAL A 491 -6.20 39.87 -33.78
C VAL A 491 -6.10 39.56 -35.28
N SER A 492 -4.98 38.97 -35.69
CA SER A 492 -4.67 38.55 -37.06
C SER A 492 -5.11 37.12 -37.32
N ASP A 493 -5.60 36.90 -38.53
CA ASP A 493 -5.51 35.70 -39.38
C ASP A 493 -6.09 34.37 -38.86
N ALA A 494 -7.34 34.12 -39.25
CA ALA A 494 -7.82 32.77 -39.56
C ALA A 494 -7.81 32.61 -41.10
N PRO A 495 -7.10 31.63 -41.68
CA PRO A 495 -7.25 31.32 -43.09
C PRO A 495 -8.53 30.50 -43.30
N TYR A 496 -9.27 30.89 -44.33
CA TYR A 496 -10.40 30.17 -44.88
C TYR A 496 -9.95 28.77 -45.35
N ASP A 497 -10.69 27.73 -44.95
CA ASP A 497 -10.53 26.36 -45.43
C ASP A 497 -10.99 26.26 -46.89
N GLU A 498 -10.03 26.24 -47.80
CA GLU A 498 -10.20 25.81 -49.19
C GLU A 498 -10.18 24.27 -49.22
N TYR A 499 -11.24 23.68 -49.76
CA TYR A 499 -11.32 22.25 -50.02
C TYR A 499 -10.36 21.91 -51.16
N ASP A 500 -9.13 21.49 -50.82
CA ASP A 500 -8.25 20.83 -51.78
C ASP A 500 -8.43 19.30 -51.74
N GLU A 501 -9.00 18.83 -52.84
CA GLU A 501 -9.07 17.44 -53.28
C GLU A 501 -7.69 17.02 -53.80
N TYR A 502 -7.14 15.92 -53.26
CA TYR A 502 -5.96 15.17 -53.74
C TYR A 502 -4.63 15.95 -53.83
N ASP A 503 -3.87 15.96 -52.72
CA ASP A 503 -2.41 16.10 -52.78
C ASP A 503 -1.78 14.71 -52.60
N ASP A 504 -1.61 13.99 -53.72
CA ASP A 504 -1.00 12.64 -53.78
C ASP A 504 0.55 12.67 -53.80
N ASN A 505 1.20 13.75 -53.33
CA ASN A 505 2.67 13.91 -53.48
C ASN A 505 3.51 13.92 -52.18
N GLU A 506 2.96 13.62 -51.00
CA GLU A 506 3.72 13.55 -49.73
C GLU A 506 4.03 12.14 -49.20
N ASP A 507 3.74 11.07 -49.95
CA ASP A 507 3.80 9.67 -49.46
C ASP A 507 5.21 9.05 -49.29
N ASN A 508 6.30 9.84 -49.33
CA ASN A 508 7.68 9.33 -49.25
C ASN A 508 8.51 9.84 -48.05
N ALA A 509 7.88 10.48 -47.05
CA ALA A 509 8.59 10.97 -45.87
C ALA A 509 8.64 9.92 -44.73
N THR A 510 9.83 9.64 -44.20
CA THR A 510 10.01 8.84 -42.96
C THR A 510 9.23 9.48 -41.80
N GLU A 511 8.33 8.73 -41.19
CA GLU A 511 7.43 9.26 -40.16
C GLU A 511 7.94 9.00 -38.75
N GLU A 512 7.80 9.98 -37.86
CA GLU A 512 8.10 9.84 -36.43
C GLU A 512 6.85 9.47 -35.62
N VAL A 513 6.94 8.41 -34.82
CA VAL A 513 5.85 7.85 -34.02
C VAL A 513 6.29 7.78 -32.56
N VAL A 514 5.57 8.47 -31.67
CA VAL A 514 5.84 8.36 -30.23
C VAL A 514 5.12 7.13 -29.65
N THR A 515 5.87 6.16 -29.16
CA THR A 515 5.34 4.92 -28.59
C THR A 515 4.59 5.14 -27.28
N LYS A 516 3.82 4.14 -26.83
CA LYS A 516 3.16 4.15 -25.50
C LYS A 516 4.15 4.38 -24.36
N GLU A 517 5.37 3.92 -24.52
CA GLU A 517 6.43 4.09 -23.54
C GLU A 517 7.16 5.44 -23.70
N GLY A 518 6.83 6.25 -24.72
CA GLY A 518 7.39 7.58 -24.94
C GLY A 518 8.69 7.63 -25.75
N PHE A 519 8.98 6.59 -26.55
CA PHE A 519 10.12 6.57 -27.50
C PHE A 519 9.68 7.09 -28.87
N THR A 520 10.60 7.65 -29.64
CA THR A 520 10.32 8.08 -31.01
C THR A 520 10.81 7.02 -32.00
N ASP A 521 9.89 6.20 -32.48
CA ASP A 521 10.15 5.20 -33.51
C ASP A 521 9.87 5.78 -34.90
N ARG A 522 10.43 5.20 -35.96
CA ARG A 522 10.17 5.63 -37.34
C ARG A 522 9.84 4.47 -38.25
N ILE A 523 8.82 4.64 -39.09
CA ILE A 523 8.44 3.65 -40.11
C ILE A 523 8.54 4.24 -41.51
N HIS A 524 9.00 3.41 -42.44
CA HIS A 524 9.05 3.72 -43.86
C HIS A 524 8.59 2.50 -44.66
N LEU A 525 7.64 2.69 -45.59
CA LEU A 525 7.22 1.66 -46.53
C LEU A 525 8.21 1.63 -47.70
N ASP A 526 9.03 0.58 -47.80
CA ASP A 526 10.02 0.46 -48.87
C ASP A 526 9.38 -0.04 -50.18
N ILE A 527 8.49 -1.05 -50.09
CA ILE A 527 7.89 -1.72 -51.25
C ILE A 527 6.48 -2.22 -50.89
N TYR A 528 5.54 -2.12 -51.83
CA TYR A 528 4.26 -2.84 -51.84
C TYR A 528 3.97 -3.39 -53.24
N THR A 529 3.96 -4.71 -53.43
CA THR A 529 3.84 -5.31 -54.77
C THR A 529 3.31 -6.74 -54.76
N SER A 530 3.02 -7.29 -55.96
CA SER A 530 2.53 -8.66 -56.17
C SER A 530 3.48 -9.51 -57.02
N HIS A 531 3.53 -10.81 -56.74
CA HIS A 531 4.34 -11.79 -57.47
C HIS A 531 3.51 -12.49 -58.56
N GLN A 532 3.28 -11.79 -59.68
CA GLN A 532 2.39 -12.24 -60.76
C GLN A 532 2.80 -13.57 -61.42
N ARG A 533 4.10 -13.89 -61.41
CA ARG A 533 4.65 -15.11 -62.02
C ARG A 533 4.42 -16.38 -61.19
N ILE A 534 3.90 -16.27 -59.97
CA ILE A 534 3.48 -17.42 -59.17
C ILE A 534 2.10 -17.88 -59.65
N THR A 535 2.00 -19.14 -60.09
CA THR A 535 0.80 -19.67 -60.77
C THR A 535 0.14 -20.85 -60.04
N SER A 536 0.62 -21.21 -58.85
CA SER A 536 0.16 -22.41 -58.12
C SER A 536 -1.16 -22.25 -57.38
N SER A 537 -1.74 -21.04 -57.36
CA SER A 537 -3.05 -20.72 -56.81
C SER A 537 -3.85 -19.88 -57.81
N ASP A 538 -5.15 -19.73 -57.58
CA ASP A 538 -6.01 -18.78 -58.31
C ASP A 538 -5.90 -17.34 -57.77
N HIS A 539 -5.14 -17.14 -56.68
CA HIS A 539 -4.67 -15.85 -56.18
C HIS A 539 -3.16 -15.66 -56.40
N LYS A 540 -2.75 -14.40 -56.51
CA LYS A 540 -1.35 -13.97 -56.60
C LYS A 540 -0.82 -13.52 -55.22
N PRO A 541 0.37 -13.98 -54.79
CA PRO A 541 0.93 -13.54 -53.53
C PRO A 541 1.30 -12.05 -53.57
N ILE A 542 1.09 -11.36 -52.46
CA ILE A 542 1.49 -9.97 -52.28
C ILE A 542 2.49 -9.84 -51.13
N ILE A 543 3.31 -8.79 -51.19
CA ILE A 543 4.27 -8.46 -50.14
C ILE A 543 4.31 -6.96 -49.87
N SER A 544 4.75 -6.62 -48.67
CA SER A 544 5.29 -5.31 -48.34
C SER A 544 6.56 -5.43 -47.52
N ILE A 545 7.48 -4.47 -47.69
CA ILE A 545 8.71 -4.37 -46.90
C ILE A 545 8.70 -3.01 -46.22
N PHE A 546 8.89 -3.01 -44.91
CA PHE A 546 9.00 -1.79 -44.11
C PHE A 546 10.38 -1.71 -43.48
N THR A 547 10.95 -0.51 -43.41
CA THR A 547 12.09 -0.19 -42.56
C THR A 547 11.57 0.46 -41.27
N LEU A 548 11.96 -0.10 -40.12
CA LEU A 548 11.57 0.36 -38.79
C LEU A 548 12.82 0.75 -37.99
N ASP A 549 12.87 2.00 -37.54
CA ASP A 549 13.82 2.49 -36.54
C ASP A 549 13.13 2.50 -35.18
N TYR A 550 13.69 1.80 -34.19
CA TYR A 550 13.13 1.71 -32.84
C TYR A 550 14.22 1.62 -31.79
N ASP A 551 13.91 2.06 -30.59
CA ASP A 551 14.80 1.95 -29.45
C ASP A 551 14.67 0.58 -28.79
N ALA A 552 15.75 -0.10 -28.40
CA ALA A 552 15.69 -1.41 -27.75
C ALA A 552 16.56 -1.47 -26.48
N VAL A 553 16.08 -2.21 -25.48
CA VAL A 553 16.81 -2.47 -24.24
C VAL A 553 18.02 -3.37 -24.50
N VAL A 554 19.17 -2.95 -24.00
CA VAL A 554 20.41 -3.74 -23.97
C VAL A 554 20.51 -4.48 -22.64
N PRO A 555 20.43 -5.83 -22.62
CA PRO A 555 20.34 -6.61 -21.37
C PRO A 555 21.51 -6.37 -20.41
N GLU A 556 22.74 -6.24 -20.93
CA GLU A 556 23.95 -6.02 -20.13
C GLU A 556 23.93 -4.66 -19.40
N LEU A 557 23.47 -3.61 -20.08
CA LEU A 557 23.36 -2.27 -19.49
C LEU A 557 22.24 -2.22 -18.46
N LYS A 558 21.09 -2.87 -18.73
CA LYS A 558 19.98 -2.98 -17.78
C LYS A 558 20.41 -3.70 -16.50
N ALA A 559 21.18 -4.78 -16.62
CA ALA A 559 21.73 -5.50 -15.46
C ALA A 559 22.69 -4.62 -14.64
N LYS A 560 23.52 -3.80 -15.30
CA LYS A 560 24.43 -2.85 -14.62
C LYS A 560 23.65 -1.78 -13.85
N VAL A 561 22.68 -1.12 -14.50
CA VAL A 561 21.84 -0.10 -13.86
C VAL A 561 21.03 -0.71 -12.71
N HIS A 562 20.52 -1.94 -12.88
CA HIS A 562 19.84 -2.66 -11.81
C HIS A 562 20.74 -2.87 -10.59
N ALA A 563 21.99 -3.28 -10.78
CA ALA A 563 22.94 -3.44 -9.68
C ALA A 563 23.29 -2.11 -8.99
N GLU A 564 23.41 -1.01 -9.74
CA GLU A 564 23.64 0.33 -9.20
C GLU A 564 22.46 0.81 -8.36
N VAL A 565 21.24 0.74 -8.89
CA VAL A 565 20.01 1.16 -8.20
C VAL A 565 19.77 0.32 -6.94
N ALA A 566 19.99 -1.00 -7.02
CA ALA A 566 19.85 -1.86 -5.84
C ALA A 566 20.84 -1.47 -4.73
N LYS A 567 22.08 -1.14 -5.10
CA LYS A 567 23.12 -0.68 -4.16
C LYS A 567 22.79 0.69 -3.57
N GLU A 568 22.21 1.60 -4.35
CA GLU A 568 21.79 2.92 -3.89
C GLU A 568 20.61 2.83 -2.92
N LEU A 569 19.61 1.99 -3.22
CA LEU A 569 18.48 1.74 -2.33
C LEU A 569 18.92 1.09 -1.01
N ASP A 570 19.76 0.06 -1.07
CA ASP A 570 20.32 -0.58 0.14
C ASP A 570 21.15 0.42 0.97
N ARG A 571 21.93 1.28 0.31
CA ARG A 571 22.67 2.34 0.99
C ARG A 571 21.74 3.35 1.66
N ALA A 572 20.70 3.80 0.95
CA ALA A 572 19.73 4.77 1.48
C ALA A 572 18.93 4.19 2.66
N GLU A 573 18.53 2.92 2.58
CA GLU A 573 17.85 2.22 3.68
C GLU A 573 18.77 2.08 4.91
N ASN A 574 20.03 1.69 4.69
CA ASN A 574 21.00 1.58 5.78
C ASN A 574 21.37 2.94 6.40
N GLU A 575 21.47 4.00 5.59
CA GLU A 575 21.74 5.37 6.08
C GLU A 575 20.51 6.00 6.75
N GLY A 576 19.30 5.59 6.36
CA GLY A 576 18.03 6.05 6.90
C GLY A 576 17.56 5.34 8.17
N ARG A 577 18.28 4.31 8.64
CA ARG A 577 17.87 3.52 9.80
C ARG A 577 18.25 4.22 11.12
N PRO A 578 17.30 4.48 12.04
CA PRO A 578 17.62 5.07 13.33
C PRO A 578 18.43 4.11 14.19
N LEU A 579 19.51 4.63 14.77
CA LEU A 579 20.45 3.89 15.62
C LEU A 579 20.59 4.60 16.96
N ILE A 580 20.20 3.92 18.03
CA ILE A 580 20.40 4.39 19.41
C ILE A 580 21.40 3.48 20.13
N THR A 581 22.06 4.02 21.14
CA THR A 581 22.95 3.29 22.05
C THR A 581 22.48 3.55 23.47
N VAL A 582 22.32 2.48 24.25
CA VAL A 582 21.91 2.54 25.65
C VAL A 582 23.11 2.22 26.52
N VAL A 583 23.42 3.09 27.47
CA VAL A 583 24.48 2.93 28.46
C VAL A 583 23.84 2.87 29.84
N VAL A 584 24.19 1.84 30.61
CA VAL A 584 23.75 1.71 32.00
C VAL A 584 24.70 2.49 32.89
N ASP A 585 24.21 3.48 33.63
CA ASP A 585 25.03 4.22 34.58
C ASP A 585 25.18 3.39 35.85
N THR A 586 26.23 2.57 35.94
CA THR A 586 26.54 1.82 37.17
C THR A 586 27.06 2.76 38.25
N GLN A 587 26.16 3.36 39.03
CA GLN A 587 26.52 4.00 40.30
C GLN A 587 26.58 2.95 41.40
N ASP A 588 27.75 2.34 41.61
CA ASP A 588 28.04 1.76 42.92
C ASP A 588 28.10 2.91 43.92
N GLY A 589 27.19 2.92 44.90
CA GLY A 589 27.13 3.89 46.02
C GLY A 589 28.36 3.90 46.94
N THR A 590 29.47 3.35 46.51
CA THR A 590 30.79 3.54 47.08
C THR A 590 31.65 4.11 45.96
N GLY A 591 32.11 5.36 46.07
CA GLY A 591 32.91 6.07 45.05
C GLY A 591 34.27 5.43 44.73
N LYS A 592 34.27 4.18 44.26
CA LYS A 592 35.35 3.49 43.60
C LYS A 592 34.88 3.28 42.17
N GLU A 593 35.48 4.04 41.27
CA GLU A 593 35.41 3.80 39.83
C GLU A 593 35.68 2.32 39.57
N ALA A 594 34.64 1.57 39.19
CA ALA A 594 34.82 0.25 38.63
C ALA A 594 35.59 0.45 37.32
N SER A 595 36.74 -0.23 37.23
CA SER A 595 37.69 -0.18 36.13
C SER A 595 37.03 -0.07 34.76
N GLY A 596 37.41 0.96 34.00
CA GLY A 596 36.88 1.31 32.68
C GLY A 596 36.88 0.15 31.67
N ARG A 597 35.79 -0.62 31.67
CA ARG A 597 35.33 -1.37 30.52
C ARG A 597 34.02 -0.72 30.07
N PRO A 598 33.87 -0.33 28.79
CA PRO A 598 32.56 0.01 28.27
C PRO A 598 31.66 -1.21 28.47
N ALA A 599 30.53 -1.03 29.19
CA ALA A 599 29.56 -2.08 29.39
C ALA A 599 29.16 -2.64 28.01
N ASP A 600 29.32 -3.95 27.84
CA ASP A 600 28.91 -4.62 26.62
C ASP A 600 27.37 -4.51 26.50
N GLN A 601 26.81 -4.52 25.29
CA GLN A 601 25.35 -4.53 25.11
C GLN A 601 24.76 -5.77 25.80
N GLY A 602 24.23 -5.61 27.01
CA GLY A 602 23.57 -6.69 27.75
C GLY A 602 23.88 -6.82 29.24
N ASP A 603 24.68 -5.95 29.84
CA ASP A 603 24.85 -5.97 31.31
C ASP A 603 23.51 -5.67 32.01
N PRO A 604 23.07 -6.53 32.95
CA PRO A 604 21.80 -6.34 33.64
C PRO A 604 21.86 -5.14 34.58
N VAL A 605 20.79 -4.33 34.56
CA VAL A 605 20.57 -3.31 35.57
C VAL A 605 20.24 -4.01 36.88
N ASP A 606 21.14 -3.91 37.85
CA ASP A 606 21.00 -4.55 39.16
C ASP A 606 20.66 -3.48 40.22
N PHE A 607 19.45 -3.55 40.78
CA PHE A 607 19.04 -2.64 41.85
C PHE A 607 19.56 -3.06 43.24
N GLY A 608 20.24 -4.22 43.34
CA GLY A 608 20.73 -4.76 44.59
C GLY A 608 19.62 -5.19 45.53
N ASP A 609 19.82 -4.97 46.83
CA ASP A 609 18.89 -5.38 47.89
C ASP A 609 17.72 -4.39 48.04
N ILE A 610 16.50 -4.84 47.78
CA ILE A 610 15.26 -4.06 47.90
C ILE A 610 14.48 -4.49 49.14
N SER A 611 14.01 -3.52 49.92
CA SER A 611 13.12 -3.74 51.07
C SER A 611 11.76 -3.06 50.91
N TYR A 612 10.78 -3.50 51.70
CA TYR A 612 9.44 -2.93 51.73
C TYR A 612 9.47 -1.41 51.97
N LEU A 613 8.68 -0.65 51.19
CA LEU A 613 8.59 0.82 51.19
C LEU A 613 9.87 1.59 50.87
N ARG A 614 10.99 0.92 50.58
CA ARG A 614 12.23 1.59 50.20
C ARG A 614 12.24 1.87 48.70
N LYS A 615 12.37 3.15 48.35
CA LYS A 615 12.53 3.58 46.96
C LYS A 615 13.98 3.42 46.51
N HIS A 616 14.20 2.76 45.39
CA HIS A 616 15.49 2.67 44.70
C HIS A 616 15.39 3.29 43.32
N THR A 617 16.44 3.98 42.89
CA THR A 617 16.45 4.68 41.59
C THR A 617 17.78 4.46 40.90
N THR A 618 17.75 4.17 39.60
CA THR A 618 18.92 4.01 38.73
C THR A 618 18.70 4.80 37.45
N ARG A 619 19.78 5.26 36.81
CA ARG A 619 19.73 6.05 35.58
C ARG A 619 20.35 5.27 34.42
N LEU A 620 19.81 5.47 33.25
CA LEU A 620 20.31 4.98 31.97
C LEU A 620 20.53 6.18 31.06
N THR A 621 21.58 6.17 30.26
CA THR A 621 21.82 7.17 29.23
C THR A 621 21.52 6.58 27.86
N ILE A 622 20.59 7.18 27.12
CA ILE A 622 20.21 6.81 25.76
C ILE A 622 20.78 7.87 24.82
N ALA A 623 21.60 7.47 23.86
CA ALA A 623 22.22 8.38 22.88
C ALA A 623 21.80 8.00 21.46
N ASN A 624 21.41 8.98 20.64
CA ASN A 624 21.24 8.76 19.20
C ASN A 624 22.62 8.84 18.52
N THR A 625 23.17 7.68 18.17
CA THR A 625 24.47 7.55 17.46
C THR A 625 24.29 7.39 15.95
N GLY A 626 23.04 7.42 15.46
CA GLY A 626 22.69 7.38 14.05
C GLY A 626 22.85 8.73 13.34
N ARG A 627 22.41 8.77 12.08
CA ARG A 627 22.38 9.97 11.23
C ARG A 627 20.99 10.58 11.08
N VAL A 628 19.96 9.86 11.52
CA VAL A 628 18.55 10.26 11.44
C VAL A 628 17.95 10.39 12.84
N PRO A 629 16.90 11.21 13.01
CA PRO A 629 16.15 11.28 14.27
C PRO A 629 15.62 9.90 14.66
N ALA A 630 15.71 9.55 15.94
CA ALA A 630 15.26 8.27 16.46
C ALA A 630 14.08 8.48 17.41
N LYS A 631 12.90 7.95 17.05
CA LYS A 631 11.73 7.91 17.92
C LYS A 631 11.69 6.58 18.67
N PHE A 632 11.56 6.61 19.99
CA PHE A 632 11.53 5.40 20.80
C PHE A 632 10.65 5.54 22.05
N ALA A 633 10.24 4.40 22.58
CA ALA A 633 9.41 4.27 23.78
C ALA A 633 9.69 2.95 24.49
N PHE A 634 9.42 2.90 25.80
CA PHE A 634 9.34 1.61 26.51
C PHE A 634 8.02 0.93 26.18
N VAL A 635 8.07 -0.31 25.72
CA VAL A 635 6.88 -1.06 25.28
C VAL A 635 6.73 -2.31 26.14
N GLU A 636 5.48 -2.64 26.47
CA GLU A 636 5.14 -3.87 27.18
C GLU A 636 5.34 -5.10 26.28
N ARG A 637 5.65 -6.24 26.88
CA ARG A 637 5.75 -7.49 26.13
C ARG A 637 4.39 -7.80 25.50
N PRO A 638 4.29 -8.02 24.18
CA PRO A 638 3.06 -8.53 23.60
C PRO A 638 2.82 -9.95 24.14
N SER A 639 1.86 -10.11 25.06
CA SER A 639 1.37 -11.42 25.49
C SER A 639 0.09 -11.74 24.72
N GLU A 640 -0.12 -13.02 24.37
CA GLU A 640 -1.31 -13.48 23.62
C GLU A 640 -2.63 -13.29 24.40
N ASP A 641 -2.56 -12.98 25.69
CA ASP A 641 -3.71 -12.75 26.57
C ASP A 641 -3.85 -11.26 26.91
N ALA A 642 -4.84 -10.60 26.30
CA ALA A 642 -5.16 -9.18 26.50
C ALA A 642 -5.61 -8.79 27.93
N ALA A 643 -5.57 -9.74 28.88
CA ALA A 643 -5.96 -9.55 30.30
C ALA A 643 -4.77 -9.28 31.24
N THR A 644 -3.52 -9.38 30.76
CA THR A 644 -2.28 -9.20 31.54
C THR A 644 -1.34 -8.14 30.97
N ASN A 645 -1.87 -7.16 30.23
CA ASN A 645 -1.13 -5.94 29.85
C ASN A 645 -1.10 -4.98 31.03
N SER A 646 -0.26 -5.26 32.01
CA SER A 646 0.13 -4.29 33.03
C SER A 646 1.65 -4.28 33.11
N PRO A 647 2.28 -3.10 33.24
CA PRO A 647 3.72 -3.01 33.43
C PRO A 647 4.12 -3.81 34.68
N PRO A 648 5.39 -4.26 34.80
CA PRO A 648 5.86 -4.88 36.03
C PRO A 648 5.52 -3.96 37.21
N HIS A 649 4.62 -4.42 38.09
CA HIS A 649 3.99 -3.56 39.11
C HIS A 649 5.01 -2.89 40.06
N TRP A 650 6.23 -3.39 40.12
CA TRP A 650 7.31 -2.89 40.98
C TRP A 650 8.29 -1.92 40.31
N LEU A 651 8.24 -1.74 38.99
CA LEU A 651 9.21 -0.96 38.24
C LEU A 651 8.52 0.14 37.43
N LYS A 652 8.94 1.38 37.64
CA LYS A 652 8.47 2.57 36.93
C LYS A 652 9.61 3.13 36.10
N THR A 653 9.32 3.46 34.84
CA THR A 653 10.29 4.04 33.90
C THR A 653 9.88 5.47 33.55
N ARG A 654 10.84 6.39 33.46
CA ARG A 654 10.59 7.79 33.07
C ARG A 654 11.74 8.34 32.25
N PHE A 655 11.43 9.12 31.22
CA PHE A 655 12.44 9.90 30.49
C PHE A 655 12.65 11.28 31.14
N SER A 656 13.90 11.72 31.20
CA SER A 656 14.30 13.03 31.72
C SER A 656 15.39 13.63 30.82
N ARG A 657 15.16 14.84 30.31
CA ARG A 657 16.19 15.63 29.62
C ARG A 657 17.02 16.33 30.69
N SER A 658 18.34 16.16 30.68
CA SER A 658 19.21 16.97 31.54
C SER A 658 19.21 18.40 31.01
N GLY A 659 18.44 19.28 31.64
CA GLY A 659 18.74 20.70 31.65
C GLY A 659 20.06 20.92 32.39
N SER A 660 20.80 21.94 31.98
CA SER A 660 22.04 22.42 32.61
C SER A 660 22.03 22.33 34.14
N ASP A 661 23.21 22.03 34.70
CA ASP A 661 23.55 22.18 36.12
C ASP A 661 22.83 23.38 36.76
N ASP A 662 22.29 23.16 37.96
CA ASP A 662 21.56 24.10 38.83
C ASP A 662 20.02 24.20 38.61
N ASP A 663 19.28 23.15 38.98
CA ASP A 663 18.02 23.18 39.77
C ASP A 663 17.24 21.85 39.60
N ASP A 664 17.33 20.97 40.61
CA ASP A 664 16.81 19.59 40.62
C ASP A 664 15.26 19.44 40.59
N ASP A 665 14.50 20.53 40.46
CA ASP A 665 13.03 20.52 40.64
C ASP A 665 12.20 20.76 39.35
N GLU A 666 12.83 21.09 38.21
CA GLU A 666 12.12 21.42 36.94
C GLU A 666 12.54 20.50 35.77
N ALA A 667 12.72 19.19 36.01
CA ALA A 667 12.91 18.23 34.91
C ALA A 667 11.61 18.09 34.09
N GLU A 668 11.64 18.58 32.84
CA GLU A 668 10.51 18.44 31.90
C GLU A 668 10.04 17.00 31.80
N LYS A 669 8.77 16.79 32.15
CA LYS A 669 8.10 15.50 32.09
C LYS A 669 7.79 15.15 30.63
N LEU A 670 8.71 14.45 29.97
CA LEU A 670 8.50 13.92 28.62
C LEU A 670 7.43 12.82 28.62
N GLY A 671 6.69 12.72 27.51
CA GLY A 671 5.67 11.67 27.30
C GLY A 671 6.28 10.28 27.08
N ASP A 672 5.43 9.29 26.81
CA ASP A 672 5.85 7.89 26.65
C ASP A 672 6.66 7.66 25.36
N ASP A 673 6.42 8.47 24.34
CA ASP A 673 7.17 8.52 23.09
C ASP A 673 8.14 9.71 23.09
N VAL A 674 9.43 9.47 22.83
CA VAL A 674 10.46 10.52 22.74
C VAL A 674 11.22 10.42 21.42
N THR A 675 11.50 11.58 20.82
CA THR A 675 12.36 11.70 19.63
C THR A 675 13.70 12.31 20.04
N LEU A 676 14.80 11.67 19.68
CA LEU A 676 16.16 12.22 19.83
C LEU A 676 16.77 12.58 18.48
N GLU A 677 17.32 13.78 18.38
CA GLU A 677 18.10 14.20 17.21
C GLU A 677 19.49 13.53 17.20
N PRO A 678 20.12 13.36 16.02
CA PRO A 678 21.47 12.79 15.92
C PRO A 678 22.48 13.52 16.81
N GLY A 679 23.18 12.78 17.68
CA GLY A 679 24.16 13.31 18.62
C GLY A 679 23.60 13.79 19.96
N GLU A 680 22.27 13.78 20.16
CA GLU A 680 21.66 14.07 21.45
C GLU A 680 21.66 12.86 22.40
N THR A 681 21.67 13.17 23.69
CA THR A 681 21.56 12.19 24.78
C THR A 681 20.37 12.49 25.68
N LEU A 682 19.74 11.44 26.18
CA LEU A 682 18.59 11.49 27.08
C LEU A 682 18.82 10.56 28.26
N GLY A 683 18.49 11.02 29.47
CA GLY A 683 18.45 10.16 30.64
C GLY A 683 17.11 9.41 30.72
N ALA A 684 17.14 8.13 31.03
CA ALA A 684 15.98 7.37 31.48
C ALA A 684 16.18 6.96 32.94
N VAL A 685 15.21 7.30 33.79
CA VAL A 685 15.20 6.98 35.22
C VAL A 685 14.35 5.74 35.43
N LEU A 686 14.94 4.73 36.06
CA LEU A 686 14.27 3.50 36.49
C LEU A 686 14.07 3.55 38.01
N GLU A 687 12.82 3.43 38.46
CA GLU A 687 12.44 3.51 39.86
C GLU A 687 11.77 2.22 40.34
N VAL A 688 12.27 1.66 41.43
CA VAL A 688 11.69 0.50 42.11
C VAL A 688 11.13 0.93 43.46
N LEU A 689 9.85 0.64 43.69
CA LEU A 689 9.18 0.85 44.97
C LEU A 689 8.14 -0.25 45.18
N ILE A 690 8.27 -0.99 46.28
CA ILE A 690 7.32 -2.03 46.67
C ILE A 690 6.46 -1.47 47.80
N ASP A 691 5.25 -1.04 47.46
CA ASP A 691 4.25 -0.47 48.39
C ASP A 691 3.01 -1.36 48.56
N ASP A 692 2.66 -2.17 47.55
CA ASP A 692 1.53 -3.09 47.64
C ASP A 692 1.83 -4.32 48.51
N ILE A 693 0.97 -4.54 49.50
CA ILE A 693 1.08 -5.65 50.43
C ILE A 693 0.86 -7.01 49.77
N SER A 694 0.11 -7.07 48.67
CA SER A 694 -0.12 -8.33 47.94
C SER A 694 1.18 -8.78 47.27
N HIS A 695 1.91 -7.84 46.67
CA HIS A 695 3.24 -8.11 46.12
C HIS A 695 4.25 -8.50 47.23
N VAL A 696 4.26 -7.81 48.38
CA VAL A 696 5.10 -8.19 49.54
C VAL A 696 4.83 -9.63 49.98
N ARG A 697 3.57 -10.07 50.02
CA ARG A 697 3.19 -11.45 50.35
C ARG A 697 3.72 -12.45 49.33
N ALA A 698 3.63 -12.12 48.04
CA ALA A 698 4.13 -12.96 46.96
C ALA A 698 5.66 -13.12 47.03
N LEU A 699 6.38 -12.02 47.24
CA LEU A 699 7.84 -12.00 47.38
C LEU A 699 8.31 -12.72 48.64
N ASN A 700 7.67 -12.49 49.79
CA ASN A 700 7.96 -13.22 51.02
C ASN A 700 7.71 -14.73 50.91
N GLY A 701 6.76 -15.14 50.07
CA GLY A 701 6.43 -16.54 49.82
C GLY A 701 7.22 -17.18 48.66
N ASP A 702 8.21 -16.50 48.08
CA ASP A 702 8.95 -16.89 46.86
C ASP A 702 8.05 -17.24 45.66
N ARG A 703 6.85 -16.65 45.58
CA ARG A 703 5.93 -16.84 44.45
C ARG A 703 6.28 -15.95 43.27
N GLU A 704 6.87 -14.80 43.54
CA GLU A 704 7.32 -13.81 42.57
C GLU A 704 8.81 -13.51 42.77
N LYS A 705 9.48 -13.07 41.71
CA LYS A 705 10.88 -12.65 41.71
C LYS A 705 10.99 -11.28 41.07
N LEU A 706 11.96 -10.49 41.52
CA LEU A 706 12.26 -9.17 40.96
C LEU A 706 13.24 -9.31 39.79
N GLU A 707 12.82 -10.00 38.73
CA GLU A 707 13.59 -10.22 37.51
C GLU A 707 12.70 -9.97 36.29
N ASP A 708 13.09 -9.05 35.39
CA ASP A 708 12.35 -8.76 34.15
C ASP A 708 13.29 -8.27 33.02
N ILE A 709 12.72 -8.00 31.85
CA ILE A 709 13.40 -7.45 30.66
C ILE A 709 12.55 -6.30 30.15
N LEU A 710 13.10 -5.09 30.23
CA LEU A 710 12.51 -3.90 29.61
C LEU A 710 12.80 -3.90 28.10
N VAL A 711 11.80 -3.58 27.29
CA VAL A 711 11.95 -3.45 25.84
C VAL A 711 11.84 -1.97 25.47
N LEU A 712 12.94 -1.41 24.97
CA LEU A 712 12.97 -0.08 24.38
C LEU A 712 12.83 -0.23 22.86
N ARG A 713 11.64 0.09 22.35
CA ARG A 713 11.32 0.00 20.93
C ARG A 713 11.70 1.27 20.22
N VAL A 714 12.39 1.13 19.08
CA VAL A 714 12.73 2.23 18.18
C VAL A 714 11.90 2.08 16.92
N GLU A 715 11.15 3.12 16.56
CA GLU A 715 10.40 3.15 15.30
C GLU A 715 11.37 2.99 14.11
N ASP A 716 11.08 2.05 13.21
CA ASP A 716 11.93 1.66 12.07
C ASP A 716 13.38 1.25 12.42
N GLY A 717 13.67 1.03 13.71
CA GLY A 717 14.98 0.70 14.26
C GLY A 717 15.09 -0.73 14.81
N ARG A 718 16.09 -0.95 15.66
CA ARG A 718 16.28 -2.21 16.41
C ARG A 718 15.72 -2.06 17.83
N ASP A 719 14.94 -3.04 18.28
CA ASP A 719 14.50 -3.15 19.68
C ASP A 719 15.70 -3.43 20.62
N HIS A 720 15.76 -2.72 21.75
CA HIS A 720 16.79 -2.91 22.77
C HIS A 720 16.19 -3.61 23.99
N PHE A 721 16.80 -4.72 24.40
CA PHE A 721 16.36 -5.53 25.55
C PHE A 721 17.28 -5.25 26.74
N ILE A 722 16.72 -4.69 27.81
CA ILE A 722 17.46 -4.28 29.00
C ILE A 722 17.03 -5.20 30.16
N PRO A 723 17.85 -6.20 30.54
CA PRO A 723 17.53 -7.06 31.66
C PRO A 723 17.63 -6.26 32.97
N VAL A 724 16.61 -6.37 33.81
CA VAL A 724 16.51 -5.73 35.13
C VAL A 724 16.38 -6.80 36.21
N ARG A 725 17.13 -6.66 37.31
CA ARG A 725 17.09 -7.58 38.44
C ARG A 725 17.22 -6.88 39.78
N ALA A 726 16.64 -7.47 40.81
CA ALA A 726 16.80 -7.04 42.19
C ALA A 726 16.70 -8.22 43.16
N THR A 727 17.27 -8.07 44.34
CA THR A 727 17.22 -9.07 45.42
C THR A 727 16.22 -8.62 46.49
N TRP A 728 15.17 -9.41 46.72
CA TRP A 728 14.18 -9.10 47.76
C TRP A 728 14.74 -9.38 49.17
N LEU A 729 14.67 -8.38 50.05
CA LEU A 729 14.92 -8.55 51.48
C LEU A 729 13.61 -8.93 52.19
N PRO A 730 13.52 -10.13 52.81
CA PRO A 730 12.32 -10.57 53.50
C PRO A 730 11.91 -9.61 54.61
N SER A 731 10.60 -9.33 54.68
CA SER A 731 10.00 -8.46 55.70
C SER A 731 9.06 -9.24 56.63
N CYS A 732 8.88 -8.75 57.86
CA CYS A 732 7.86 -9.24 58.80
C CYS A 732 6.43 -8.82 58.36
N PHE A 733 6.32 -7.77 57.55
CA PHE A 733 5.07 -7.32 56.96
C PHE A 733 4.57 -8.35 55.92
N GLY A 734 3.25 -8.53 55.82
CA GLY A 734 2.69 -9.48 54.85
C GLY A 734 2.77 -10.94 55.30
N ARG A 735 2.97 -11.23 56.59
CA ARG A 735 3.02 -12.61 57.13
C ARG A 735 1.87 -12.90 58.09
N SER A 736 1.60 -14.18 58.33
CA SER A 736 0.64 -14.63 59.34
C SER A 736 1.22 -14.56 60.75
N ILE A 737 0.34 -14.51 61.77
CA ILE A 737 0.78 -14.61 63.17
C ILE A 737 1.50 -15.93 63.42
N GLU A 738 1.01 -17.03 62.83
CA GLU A 738 1.62 -18.35 62.93
C GLU A 738 3.05 -18.39 62.38
N GLU A 739 3.33 -17.68 61.29
CA GLU A 739 4.71 -17.57 60.78
C GLU A 739 5.60 -16.75 61.73
N LEU A 740 5.12 -15.60 62.21
CA LEU A 740 5.93 -14.66 62.98
C LEU A 740 6.35 -15.20 64.36
N ILE A 741 5.48 -15.97 65.03
CA ILE A 741 5.82 -16.58 66.34
C ILE A 741 6.89 -17.67 66.27
N ARG A 742 7.22 -18.15 65.06
CA ARG A 742 8.27 -19.14 64.79
C ARG A 742 9.61 -18.51 64.44
N ILE A 743 9.70 -17.17 64.42
CA ILE A 743 10.95 -16.47 64.17
C ILE A 743 11.75 -16.36 65.49
N PRO A 744 13.01 -16.85 65.54
CA PRO A 744 13.86 -16.74 66.72
C PRO A 744 14.32 -15.29 66.97
N ASP A 745 15.11 -15.07 68.03
CA ASP A 745 15.67 -13.74 68.32
C ASP A 745 16.66 -13.31 67.22
N GLY A 746 16.61 -12.03 66.82
CA GLY A 746 17.44 -11.47 65.74
C GLY A 746 16.72 -11.18 64.42
N GLY A 747 15.40 -11.41 64.36
CA GLY A 747 14.53 -10.90 63.30
C GLY A 747 14.50 -11.73 62.01
N ILE A 748 13.55 -11.37 61.14
CA ILE A 748 13.27 -12.11 59.90
C ILE A 748 14.47 -12.11 58.95
N ARG A 749 15.23 -11.00 58.87
CA ARG A 749 16.37 -10.89 57.96
C ARG A 749 17.54 -11.80 58.37
N THR A 750 17.82 -11.90 59.67
CA THR A 750 18.84 -12.81 60.20
C THR A 750 18.38 -14.27 60.05
N PHE A 751 17.12 -14.55 60.37
CA PHE A 751 16.52 -15.87 60.19
C PHE A 751 16.61 -16.35 58.73
N ALA A 752 16.18 -15.53 57.77
CA ALA A 752 16.20 -15.87 56.35
C ALA A 752 17.63 -16.12 55.82
N LYS A 753 18.62 -15.35 56.29
CA LYS A 753 20.04 -15.55 55.92
C LYS A 753 20.63 -16.86 56.46
N SER A 754 20.16 -17.34 57.62
CA SER A 754 20.69 -18.52 58.30
C SER A 754 20.22 -19.87 57.70
N ARG A 755 19.24 -19.85 56.80
CA ARG A 755 18.54 -21.05 56.32
C ARG A 755 18.93 -21.47 54.89
N LEU A 756 18.94 -22.78 54.63
CA LEU A 756 19.10 -23.38 53.29
C LEU A 756 17.93 -24.37 53.02
N PRO A 757 17.23 -24.29 51.86
CA PRO A 757 17.37 -23.25 50.84
C PRO A 757 17.00 -21.86 51.40
N LYS A 758 17.59 -20.81 50.83
CA LYS A 758 17.37 -19.41 51.20
C LYS A 758 16.00 -18.95 50.69
N THR A 759 14.94 -19.59 51.16
CA THR A 759 13.57 -19.25 50.82
C THR A 759 13.00 -18.26 51.82
N GLY A 760 12.24 -17.28 51.36
CA GLY A 760 11.52 -16.35 52.22
C GLY A 760 10.41 -17.03 53.04
N SER A 761 9.94 -18.22 52.64
CA SER A 761 8.84 -18.92 53.32
C SER A 761 9.21 -19.45 54.72
N ILE A 762 8.28 -19.34 55.67
CA ILE A 762 8.40 -19.87 57.03
C ILE A 762 7.47 -21.09 57.19
N PRO A 763 8.01 -22.31 57.30
CA PRO A 763 7.25 -23.52 57.51
C PRO A 763 6.58 -23.60 58.87
N TYR A 764 5.37 -24.13 58.86
CA TYR A 764 4.52 -24.27 60.04
C TYR A 764 4.96 -25.37 61.01
N ASP A 765 5.93 -26.21 60.62
CA ASP A 765 6.52 -27.29 61.44
C ASP A 765 7.65 -26.82 62.37
N LEU A 766 8.09 -25.55 62.25
CA LEU A 766 9.06 -24.97 63.16
C LEU A 766 8.48 -24.74 64.56
N ASP A 767 9.37 -24.78 65.56
CA ASP A 767 9.04 -24.56 66.96
C ASP A 767 8.51 -23.13 67.20
N VAL A 768 7.54 -23.01 68.10
CA VAL A 768 6.99 -21.72 68.52
C VAL A 768 7.94 -21.10 69.54
N HIS A 769 8.44 -19.90 69.24
CA HIS A 769 9.40 -19.18 70.09
C HIS A 769 8.74 -18.09 70.96
N SER A 770 7.57 -17.58 70.56
CA SER A 770 6.86 -16.53 71.31
C SER A 770 5.35 -16.78 71.36
N ALA A 771 4.70 -16.26 72.41
CA ALA A 771 3.25 -16.42 72.59
C ALA A 771 2.41 -15.51 71.67
N ALA A 772 3.02 -14.47 71.10
CA ALA A 772 2.47 -13.61 70.05
C ALA A 772 3.65 -12.96 69.29
N PRO A 773 3.42 -12.32 68.13
CA PRO A 773 4.49 -11.72 67.34
C PRO A 773 5.27 -10.66 68.12
N LYS A 774 6.60 -10.74 68.11
CA LYS A 774 7.50 -9.83 68.86
C LYS A 774 7.38 -8.40 68.36
N GLU A 775 7.18 -8.25 67.06
CA GLU A 775 6.96 -6.99 66.36
C GLU A 775 5.76 -6.24 66.92
N LEU A 776 4.65 -6.96 67.19
CA LEU A 776 3.46 -6.38 67.80
C LEU A 776 3.77 -5.87 69.22
N PHE A 777 4.47 -6.66 70.03
CA PHE A 777 4.87 -6.25 71.38
C PHE A 777 5.72 -4.98 71.36
N LYS A 778 6.77 -4.95 70.53
CA LYS A 778 7.64 -3.79 70.36
C LYS A 778 6.87 -2.54 69.94
N LEU A 779 5.95 -2.66 68.99
CA LEU A 779 5.10 -1.54 68.56
C LEU A 779 4.17 -1.05 69.67
N THR A 780 3.52 -1.97 70.41
CA THR A 780 2.65 -1.59 71.53
C THR A 780 3.42 -0.91 72.66
N GLU A 781 4.60 -1.42 73.02
CA GLU A 781 5.48 -0.85 74.04
C GLU A 781 6.01 0.53 73.64
N ALA A 782 6.41 0.68 72.37
CA ALA A 782 6.86 1.96 71.83
C ALA A 782 5.75 3.02 71.89
N ILE A 783 4.52 2.66 71.52
CA ILE A 783 3.37 3.58 71.58
C ILE A 783 3.06 4.00 73.02
N GLU A 784 3.07 3.07 73.99
CA GLU A 784 2.85 3.43 75.40
C GLU A 784 3.94 4.37 75.94
N THR A 785 5.20 4.04 75.64
CA THR A 785 6.35 4.84 76.07
C THR A 785 6.33 6.24 75.45
N LEU A 786 6.05 6.33 74.15
CA LEU A 786 5.91 7.60 73.43
C LEU A 786 4.71 8.40 73.91
N THR A 787 3.58 7.75 74.24
CA THR A 787 2.41 8.43 74.81
C THR A 787 2.75 9.10 76.15
N THR A 788 3.43 8.37 77.04
CA THR A 788 3.92 8.93 78.31
C THR A 788 4.88 10.09 78.07
N ARG A 789 5.78 9.97 77.08
CA ARG A 789 6.73 11.02 76.72
C ARG A 789 6.04 12.27 76.18
N VAL A 790 5.06 12.12 75.29
CA VAL A 790 4.28 13.23 74.74
C VAL A 790 3.56 13.99 75.86
N LEU A 791 2.98 13.28 76.82
CA LEU A 791 2.31 13.90 77.97
C LEU A 791 3.30 14.63 78.88
N ALA A 792 4.49 14.07 79.10
CA ALA A 792 5.53 14.73 79.87
C ALA A 792 6.02 16.01 79.16
N ASP A 793 6.30 15.94 77.86
CA ASP A 793 6.75 17.08 77.06
C ASP A 793 5.68 18.17 76.97
N ALA A 794 4.40 17.82 76.79
CA ALA A 794 3.29 18.79 76.80
C ALA A 794 3.08 19.49 78.15
N ASN A 795 3.46 18.85 79.26
CA ASN A 795 3.40 19.47 80.59
C ASN A 795 4.64 20.32 80.91
N MET A 796 5.76 20.11 80.23
CA MET A 796 7.04 20.77 80.51
C MET A 796 7.42 21.84 79.48
N LEU A 797 6.92 21.75 78.24
CA LEU A 797 7.29 22.61 77.12
C LEU A 797 6.07 23.37 76.60
N ASP A 798 6.09 24.71 76.68
CA ASP A 798 4.98 25.59 76.26
C ASP A 798 4.63 25.49 74.76
N GLN A 799 5.49 24.89 73.94
CA GLN A 799 5.34 24.78 72.48
C GLN A 799 4.70 23.46 72.01
N GLN A 800 4.45 22.49 72.90
CA GLN A 800 3.93 21.17 72.56
C GLN A 800 2.42 21.08 72.84
N VAL A 801 1.59 21.12 71.78
CA VAL A 801 0.12 21.04 71.91
C VAL A 801 -0.38 19.66 71.50
N ILE A 802 -1.05 18.96 72.44
CA ILE A 802 -1.72 17.69 72.15
C ILE A 802 -3.06 17.96 71.45
N PRO A 803 -3.38 17.27 70.33
CA PRO A 803 -4.67 17.40 69.63
C PRO A 803 -5.85 16.81 70.42
N ALA A 804 -6.30 17.51 71.46
CA ALA A 804 -7.39 17.07 72.32
C ALA A 804 -8.77 17.14 71.64
N ASP A 805 -8.91 17.97 70.61
CA ASP A 805 -10.10 18.16 69.77
C ASP A 805 -10.22 17.11 68.65
N ARG A 806 -9.17 16.33 68.39
CA ARG A 806 -9.10 15.31 67.34
C ARG A 806 -9.16 13.89 67.94
N PRO A 807 -10.34 13.25 67.98
CA PRO A 807 -10.49 11.94 68.63
C PRO A 807 -9.74 10.79 67.92
N GLY A 808 -9.41 10.93 66.63
CA GLY A 808 -8.66 9.93 65.87
C GLY A 808 -7.15 9.88 66.14
N TRP A 809 -6.59 10.89 66.81
CA TRP A 809 -5.15 10.98 67.04
C TRP A 809 -4.68 10.03 68.16
N PRO A 810 -3.63 9.19 67.94
CA PRO A 810 -2.64 9.24 66.85
C PRO A 810 -2.84 8.26 65.67
N PHE A 811 -3.91 7.47 65.63
CA PHE A 811 -4.06 6.37 64.64
C PHE A 811 -4.72 6.74 63.30
N GLU A 812 -5.34 7.92 63.21
CA GLU A 812 -6.03 8.40 62.00
C GLU A 812 -5.22 9.48 61.28
N LYS A 813 -4.78 9.20 60.03
CA LYS A 813 -3.95 10.11 59.22
C LYS A 813 -4.52 11.52 59.07
N ALA A 814 -5.84 11.66 58.98
CA ALA A 814 -6.52 12.96 58.88
C ALA A 814 -6.37 13.85 60.14
N THR A 815 -5.86 13.29 61.24
CA THR A 815 -5.72 13.99 62.52
C THR A 815 -4.28 14.38 62.86
N TRP A 816 -3.31 13.99 62.04
CA TRP A 816 -1.88 14.18 62.30
C TRP A 816 -1.44 15.65 62.27
N LEU A 817 -0.36 15.92 63.01
CA LEU A 817 0.34 17.20 63.07
C LEU A 817 1.59 17.20 62.18
N PHE A 818 2.14 16.02 61.87
CA PHE A 818 3.35 15.89 61.08
C PHE A 818 3.07 16.12 59.58
N ASN A 819 3.33 17.35 59.13
CA ASN A 819 3.03 17.80 57.76
C ASN A 819 4.13 17.49 56.73
N ASP A 820 5.37 17.26 57.16
CA ASP A 820 6.47 16.91 56.27
C ASP A 820 6.39 15.42 55.90
N GLN A 821 5.98 15.17 54.66
CA GLN A 821 5.76 13.83 54.15
C GLN A 821 7.08 13.06 53.96
N ALA A 822 8.14 13.72 53.48
CA ALA A 822 9.41 13.05 53.17
C ALA A 822 10.11 12.59 54.45
N ALA A 823 10.19 13.47 55.45
CA ALA A 823 10.75 13.12 56.76
C ALA A 823 9.90 12.05 57.48
N ARG A 824 8.58 12.04 57.28
CA ARG A 824 7.71 10.99 57.84
C ARG A 824 7.97 9.63 57.19
N ASP A 825 8.07 9.59 55.87
CA ASP A 825 8.28 8.35 55.12
C ASP A 825 9.65 7.73 55.44
N GLU A 826 10.68 8.55 55.65
CA GLU A 826 12.00 8.11 56.14
C GLU A 826 11.91 7.47 57.54
N GLN A 827 11.17 8.07 58.47
CA GLN A 827 10.99 7.50 59.81
C GLN A 827 10.14 6.22 59.81
N VAL A 828 9.13 6.13 58.93
CA VAL A 828 8.36 4.89 58.70
C VAL A 828 9.29 3.78 58.21
N LEU A 829 10.14 4.07 57.22
CA LEU A 829 11.13 3.11 56.69
C LEU A 829 12.09 2.63 57.78
N ALA A 830 12.61 3.55 58.60
CA ALA A 830 13.51 3.22 59.70
C ALA A 830 12.86 2.26 60.72
N LEU A 831 11.58 2.47 61.06
CA LEU A 831 10.85 1.57 61.95
C LEU A 831 10.57 0.20 61.30
N VAL A 832 10.22 0.15 60.02
CA VAL A 832 10.02 -1.11 59.28
C VAL A 832 11.31 -1.94 59.28
N GLU A 833 12.45 -1.30 59.02
CA GLU A 833 13.75 -1.96 59.07
C GLU A 833 14.15 -2.41 60.47
N ALA A 834 13.81 -1.64 61.50
CA ALA A 834 14.05 -2.02 62.88
C ALA A 834 13.24 -3.26 63.28
N LEU A 835 11.99 -3.37 62.82
CA LEU A 835 11.17 -4.55 63.02
C LEU A 835 11.75 -5.77 62.27
N ASP A 836 12.13 -5.59 61.01
CA ASP A 836 12.69 -6.68 60.19
C ASP A 836 14.01 -7.24 60.76
N ASN A 837 14.82 -6.39 61.41
CA ASN A 837 16.11 -6.76 62.03
C ASN A 837 16.01 -7.05 63.54
N ASP A 838 14.81 -6.96 64.12
CA ASP A 838 14.59 -7.15 65.56
C ASP A 838 15.41 -6.20 66.46
N THR A 839 15.66 -4.96 66.01
CA THR A 839 16.33 -3.92 66.81
C THR A 839 15.34 -3.11 67.66
N PRO A 840 15.79 -2.33 68.66
CA PRO A 840 14.93 -1.46 69.46
C PRO A 840 14.34 -0.30 68.63
N LEU A 841 13.02 -0.09 68.72
CA LEU A 841 12.34 0.99 67.95
C LEU A 841 12.70 2.40 68.43
N SER A 842 13.16 2.55 69.68
CA SER A 842 13.62 3.83 70.23
C SER A 842 14.84 4.38 69.51
N ASP A 843 15.69 3.50 68.99
CA ASP A 843 16.99 3.84 68.42
C ASP A 843 16.87 4.16 66.93
N ALA A 844 15.77 3.72 66.30
CA ALA A 844 15.49 3.92 64.89
C ALA A 844 14.87 5.29 64.57
N LEU A 845 14.26 5.96 65.54
CA LEU A 845 13.65 7.28 65.34
C LEU A 845 14.62 8.41 65.71
N PRO A 846 14.77 9.46 64.89
CA PRO A 846 15.62 10.61 65.19
C PRO A 846 15.22 11.27 66.53
N LEU A 847 16.20 11.51 67.40
CA LEU A 847 15.97 12.11 68.73
C LEU A 847 15.48 13.56 68.66
N ASP A 848 15.84 14.22 67.57
CA ASP A 848 15.52 15.60 67.20
C ASP A 848 14.07 15.76 66.70
N SER A 849 13.36 14.66 66.43
CA SER A 849 11.95 14.70 66.05
C SER A 849 11.03 14.90 67.27
N PRO A 850 10.06 15.84 67.20
CA PRO A 850 9.07 16.04 68.26
C PRO A 850 8.37 14.74 68.68
N ALA A 851 8.17 14.54 69.99
CA ALA A 851 7.51 13.33 70.50
C ALA A 851 6.13 13.03 69.86
N PRO A 852 5.27 14.02 69.55
CA PRO A 852 3.99 13.77 68.86
C PRO A 852 4.17 13.20 67.45
N HIS A 853 5.19 13.65 66.69
CA HIS A 853 5.48 13.14 65.36
C HIS A 853 5.97 11.69 65.42
N ARG A 854 6.85 11.38 66.38
CA ARG A 854 7.32 10.00 66.62
C ARG A 854 6.17 9.07 67.01
N LEU A 855 5.21 9.53 67.81
CA LEU A 855 4.02 8.77 68.18
C LEU A 855 3.09 8.54 66.97
N GLU A 856 2.91 9.53 66.10
CA GLU A 856 2.16 9.40 64.84
C GLU A 856 2.79 8.36 63.91
N VAL A 857 4.12 8.39 63.74
CA VAL A 857 4.86 7.42 62.92
C VAL A 857 4.76 6.00 63.50
N ALA A 858 4.93 5.82 64.82
CA ALA A 858 4.77 4.51 65.45
C ALA A 858 3.33 3.97 65.31
N ALA A 859 2.33 4.86 65.40
CA ALA A 859 0.93 4.51 65.18
C ALA A 859 0.65 4.15 63.70
N GLU A 860 1.24 4.87 62.74
CA GLU A 860 1.19 4.56 61.30
C GLU A 860 1.75 3.17 61.03
N VAL A 861 2.95 2.87 61.53
CA VAL A 861 3.60 1.57 61.36
C VAL A 861 2.82 0.44 62.03
N LEU A 862 2.23 0.66 63.21
CA LEU A 862 1.34 -0.33 63.83
C LEU A 862 0.12 -0.63 62.94
N VAL A 863 -0.54 0.40 62.41
CA VAL A 863 -1.70 0.22 61.53
C VAL A 863 -1.29 -0.48 60.23
N LEU A 864 -0.14 -0.11 59.64
CA LEU A 864 0.42 -0.77 58.47
C LEU A 864 0.73 -2.25 58.75
N TYR A 865 1.35 -2.55 59.89
CA TYR A 865 1.68 -3.91 60.31
C TYR A 865 0.41 -4.75 60.50
N LEU A 866 -0.57 -4.22 61.22
CA LEU A 866 -1.85 -4.89 61.47
C LEU A 866 -2.61 -5.15 60.17
N ARG A 867 -2.63 -4.21 59.21
CA ARG A 867 -3.20 -4.40 57.86
C ARG A 867 -2.35 -5.33 56.99
N GLY A 868 -1.06 -5.41 57.27
CA GLY A 868 -0.09 -6.27 56.61
C GLY A 868 -0.35 -7.75 56.84
N LEU A 869 -0.75 -8.12 58.07
CA LEU A 869 -0.95 -9.52 58.47
C LEU A 869 -1.83 -10.28 57.47
N THR A 870 -1.45 -11.47 57.03
CA THR A 870 -2.24 -12.23 56.04
C THR A 870 -3.62 -12.59 56.59
N ASP A 871 -3.66 -13.08 57.83
CA ASP A 871 -4.86 -13.64 58.45
C ASP A 871 -5.49 -12.67 59.46
N GLY A 872 -4.79 -11.58 59.80
CA GLY A 872 -5.18 -10.64 60.85
C GLY A 872 -5.08 -11.24 62.26
N ILE A 873 -5.35 -10.41 63.26
CA ILE A 873 -5.49 -10.88 64.65
C ILE A 873 -6.81 -11.64 64.78
N ILE A 874 -7.91 -11.11 64.23
CA ILE A 874 -9.19 -11.84 64.13
C ILE A 874 -9.29 -12.42 62.72
N THR A 875 -9.03 -13.72 62.61
CA THR A 875 -9.10 -14.46 61.34
C THR A 875 -10.53 -14.60 60.84
N ALA A 876 -10.72 -14.83 59.53
CA ALA A 876 -12.06 -15.01 58.96
C ALA A 876 -12.89 -16.11 59.66
N PRO A 877 -12.33 -17.27 60.04
CA PRO A 877 -13.06 -18.28 60.84
C PRO A 877 -13.43 -17.80 62.25
N LEU A 878 -12.55 -17.05 62.92
CA LEU A 878 -12.83 -16.50 64.26
C LEU A 878 -13.92 -15.42 64.17
N TRP A 879 -13.87 -14.55 63.17
CA TRP A 879 -14.90 -13.55 62.93
C TRP A 879 -16.26 -14.16 62.66
N ALA A 880 -16.34 -15.21 61.82
CA ALA A 880 -17.59 -15.90 61.54
C ALA A 880 -18.26 -16.44 62.81
N LYS A 881 -17.46 -16.97 63.76
CA LYS A 881 -17.98 -17.41 65.07
C LYS A 881 -18.46 -16.23 65.92
N ILE A 882 -17.73 -15.12 65.96
CA ILE A 882 -18.11 -13.90 66.70
C ILE A 882 -19.41 -13.32 66.14
N GLU A 883 -19.54 -13.24 64.82
CA GLU A 883 -20.73 -12.68 64.16
C GLU A 883 -21.99 -13.52 64.42
N VAL A 884 -21.86 -14.85 64.46
CA VAL A 884 -22.95 -15.76 64.79
C VAL A 884 -23.33 -15.67 66.28
N ALA A 885 -22.34 -15.60 67.17
CA ALA A 885 -22.57 -15.52 68.61
C ALA A 885 -23.16 -14.16 69.04
N LEU A 886 -22.74 -13.07 68.40
CA LEU A 886 -23.07 -11.70 68.76
C LEU A 886 -23.62 -10.90 67.55
N PRO A 887 -24.82 -11.22 67.03
CA PRO A 887 -25.39 -10.55 65.87
C PRO A 887 -25.69 -9.06 66.08
N GLN A 888 -25.81 -8.62 67.35
CA GLN A 888 -26.17 -7.25 67.75
C GLN A 888 -24.97 -6.29 67.88
N LEU A 889 -23.74 -6.76 67.63
CA LEU A 889 -22.49 -6.03 67.92
C LEU A 889 -22.35 -4.68 67.18
N GLY A 890 -23.11 -4.45 66.10
CA GLY A 890 -23.15 -3.22 65.30
C GLY A 890 -24.46 -2.42 65.43
N SER A 891 -25.35 -2.75 66.37
CA SER A 891 -26.60 -2.02 66.57
C SER A 891 -26.34 -0.65 67.22
N THR A 892 -27.07 0.39 66.78
CA THR A 892 -27.02 1.74 67.38
C THR A 892 -27.68 1.82 68.75
N SER A 893 -28.31 0.73 69.22
CA SER A 893 -28.85 0.64 70.57
C SER A 893 -27.69 0.53 71.56
N PRO A 894 -27.56 1.43 72.55
CA PRO A 894 -26.51 1.32 73.55
C PRO A 894 -26.69 0.01 74.32
N ILE A 895 -25.58 -0.70 74.55
CA ILE A 895 -25.52 -1.81 75.51
C ILE A 895 -26.20 -1.33 76.80
N ARG A 896 -27.25 -2.04 77.24
CA ARG A 896 -28.22 -1.48 78.18
C ARG A 896 -27.72 -1.58 79.63
N THR A 897 -26.83 -2.52 79.92
CA THR A 897 -26.23 -2.74 81.25
C THR A 897 -24.73 -3.06 81.15
N ALA A 898 -23.99 -2.83 82.25
CA ALA A 898 -22.57 -3.22 82.33
C ALA A 898 -22.39 -4.75 82.27
N GLU A 899 -23.36 -5.50 82.78
CA GLU A 899 -23.38 -6.97 82.75
C GLU A 899 -23.42 -7.51 81.30
N GLU A 900 -24.26 -6.94 80.43
CA GLU A 900 -24.32 -7.31 79.01
C GLU A 900 -22.97 -7.05 78.27
N ALA A 901 -22.23 -6.02 78.67
CA ALA A 901 -20.92 -5.72 78.07
C ALA A 901 -19.86 -6.75 78.49
N GLU A 902 -19.86 -7.17 79.75
CA GLU A 902 -18.94 -8.19 80.28
C GLU A 902 -19.24 -9.58 79.71
N ASP A 903 -20.52 -9.95 79.58
CA ASP A 903 -20.92 -11.21 78.94
C ASP A 903 -20.48 -11.27 77.47
N ASN A 904 -20.61 -10.17 76.73
CA ASN A 904 -20.15 -10.07 75.35
C ASN A 904 -18.62 -10.15 75.24
N LYS A 905 -17.88 -9.52 76.16
CA LYS A 905 -16.41 -9.65 76.24
C LYS A 905 -15.99 -11.09 76.50
N ALA A 906 -16.61 -11.74 77.48
CA ALA A 906 -16.34 -13.14 77.82
C ALA A 906 -16.58 -14.08 76.63
N THR A 907 -17.67 -13.85 75.88
CA THR A 907 -17.99 -14.60 74.67
C THR A 907 -16.92 -14.43 73.58
N ILE A 908 -16.44 -13.20 73.33
CA ILE A 908 -15.37 -12.95 72.35
C ILE A 908 -14.06 -13.63 72.78
N LEU A 909 -13.69 -13.52 74.06
CA LEU A 909 -12.48 -14.15 74.59
C LEU A 909 -12.54 -15.68 74.54
N ASP A 910 -13.70 -16.29 74.80
CA ASP A 910 -13.89 -17.74 74.69
C ASP A 910 -13.70 -18.23 73.23
N ILE A 911 -14.22 -17.48 72.26
CA ILE A 911 -14.01 -17.77 70.84
C ILE A 911 -12.52 -17.63 70.47
N LEU A 912 -11.87 -16.54 70.91
CA LEU A 912 -10.45 -16.30 70.65
C LEU A 912 -9.55 -17.31 71.36
N ALA A 913 -9.96 -17.88 72.50
CA ALA A 913 -9.21 -18.92 73.22
C ALA A 913 -8.97 -20.18 72.37
N SER A 914 -9.78 -20.41 71.32
CA SER A 914 -9.51 -21.47 70.33
C SER A 914 -8.23 -21.23 69.50
N ALA A 915 -7.67 -20.02 69.52
CA ALA A 915 -6.39 -19.64 68.91
C ALA A 915 -5.56 -18.79 69.91
N PRO A 916 -4.82 -19.42 70.84
CA PRO A 916 -4.13 -18.73 71.94
C PRO A 916 -3.24 -17.56 71.51
N ASN A 917 -2.47 -17.72 70.42
CA ASN A 917 -1.55 -16.69 69.92
C ASN A 917 -2.29 -15.43 69.44
N HIS A 918 -3.44 -15.63 68.78
CA HIS A 918 -4.33 -14.56 68.32
C HIS A 918 -5.05 -13.89 69.51
N ASN A 919 -5.48 -14.67 70.51
CA ASN A 919 -6.08 -14.14 71.73
C ASN A 919 -5.13 -13.21 72.48
N ILE A 920 -3.88 -13.66 72.68
CA ILE A 920 -2.85 -12.87 73.36
C ILE A 920 -2.59 -11.57 72.57
N ALA A 921 -2.37 -11.65 71.26
CA ALA A 921 -2.19 -10.47 70.41
C ALA A 921 -3.36 -9.47 70.52
N PHE A 922 -4.61 -9.96 70.54
CA PHE A 922 -5.81 -9.14 70.68
C PHE A 922 -5.90 -8.44 72.05
N VAL A 923 -5.67 -9.19 73.14
CA VAL A 923 -5.72 -8.66 74.50
C VAL A 923 -4.65 -7.60 74.72
N PHE A 924 -3.42 -7.84 74.28
CA PHE A 924 -2.33 -6.87 74.41
C PHE A 924 -2.59 -5.58 73.63
N LEU A 925 -3.02 -5.70 72.36
CA LEU A 925 -3.36 -4.54 71.55
C LEU A 925 -4.50 -3.72 72.16
N THR A 926 -5.59 -4.37 72.59
CA THR A 926 -6.75 -3.67 73.16
C THR A 926 -6.46 -3.07 74.54
N ALA A 927 -5.61 -3.70 75.35
CA ALA A 927 -5.12 -3.15 76.61
C ALA A 927 -4.29 -1.88 76.39
N MET A 928 -3.33 -1.91 75.44
CA MET A 928 -2.53 -0.74 75.06
C MET A 928 -3.43 0.40 74.56
N LEU A 929 -4.41 0.10 73.70
CA LEU A 929 -5.35 1.10 73.17
C LEU A 929 -6.18 1.74 74.29
N SER A 930 -6.69 0.92 75.22
CA SER A 930 -7.46 1.40 76.37
C SER A 930 -6.62 2.35 77.23
N LYS A 931 -5.37 1.95 77.55
CA LYS A 931 -4.41 2.72 78.34
C LYS A 931 -4.01 4.02 77.64
N THR A 932 -3.55 3.94 76.39
CA THR A 932 -3.16 5.09 75.56
C THR A 932 -4.28 6.11 75.48
N ALA A 933 -5.51 5.65 75.22
CA ALA A 933 -6.64 6.54 75.19
C ALA A 933 -6.81 7.22 76.57
N ALA A 934 -6.73 6.45 77.68
CA ALA A 934 -6.99 6.95 79.02
C ALA A 934 -5.99 8.04 79.43
N GLU A 935 -4.73 7.84 79.07
CA GLU A 935 -3.65 8.80 79.30
C GLU A 935 -3.80 10.07 78.46
N LEU A 936 -4.21 9.95 77.19
CA LEU A 936 -4.41 11.11 76.30
C LEU A 936 -5.67 11.93 76.60
N THR A 937 -6.62 11.36 77.34
CA THR A 937 -7.88 12.03 77.72
C THR A 937 -8.21 11.75 79.19
N PRO A 938 -7.40 12.27 80.14
CA PRO A 938 -7.60 12.00 81.56
C PRO A 938 -8.91 12.65 82.04
N ILE A 939 -9.65 11.93 82.89
CA ILE A 939 -10.83 12.45 83.58
C ILE A 939 -10.40 12.83 84.99
N ALA A 940 -10.65 14.07 85.42
CA ALA A 940 -10.24 14.49 86.75
C ALA A 940 -11.05 13.77 87.84
N LYS A 941 -10.43 13.50 88.99
CA LYS A 941 -11.10 12.81 90.12
C LYS A 941 -12.40 13.50 90.55
N ALA A 942 -12.43 14.83 90.55
CA ALA A 942 -13.63 15.61 90.85
C ALA A 942 -14.74 15.42 89.81
N GLU A 943 -14.39 15.29 88.52
CA GLU A 943 -15.34 15.03 87.44
C GLU A 943 -15.89 13.60 87.54
N LEU A 944 -15.04 12.62 87.87
CA LEU A 944 -15.44 11.23 88.08
C LEU A 944 -16.41 11.06 89.26
N GLU A 945 -16.15 11.73 90.39
CA GLU A 945 -17.06 11.78 91.55
C GLU A 945 -18.41 12.43 91.19
N THR A 946 -18.43 13.42 90.30
CA THR A 946 -19.68 14.02 89.80
C THR A 946 -20.44 13.08 88.86
N LEU A 947 -19.75 12.30 88.03
CA LEU A 947 -20.35 11.34 87.09
C LEU A 947 -20.93 10.11 87.81
N THR A 948 -20.22 9.58 88.81
CA THR A 948 -20.68 8.44 89.62
C THR A 948 -21.86 8.82 90.50
N SER A 949 -21.83 9.98 91.15
CA SER A 949 -22.95 10.47 91.97
C SER A 949 -24.21 10.84 91.16
N THR A 950 -24.07 11.32 89.91
CA THR A 950 -25.21 11.54 89.00
C THR A 950 -25.77 10.23 88.42
N ALA A 951 -24.92 9.22 88.16
CA ALA A 951 -25.37 7.89 87.77
C ALA A 951 -26.19 7.20 88.87
N SER A 952 -25.73 7.23 90.14
CA SER A 952 -26.49 6.70 91.28
C SER A 952 -27.82 7.45 91.50
N LYS A 953 -27.88 8.76 91.23
CA LYS A 953 -29.14 9.54 91.29
C LYS A 953 -30.11 9.15 90.18
N ARG A 954 -29.67 8.90 88.95
CA ARG A 954 -30.55 8.45 87.84
C ARG A 954 -31.16 7.06 88.09
N LEU A 955 -30.45 6.15 88.75
CA LEU A 955 -30.98 4.85 89.19
C LEU A 955 -32.06 4.98 90.28
N SER A 956 -31.98 6.01 91.14
CA SER A 956 -32.96 6.24 92.21
C SER A 956 -34.28 6.89 91.76
N VAL A 957 -34.37 7.40 90.53
CA VAL A 957 -35.52 8.20 90.03
C VAL A 957 -36.56 7.37 89.26
N ILE A 958 -36.37 6.06 89.09
CA ILE A 958 -37.36 5.19 88.42
C ILE A 958 -38.62 4.96 89.28
N GLY A 959 -38.61 5.36 90.57
CA GLY A 959 -39.73 5.13 91.49
C GLY A 959 -40.17 6.35 92.28
N ARG A 960 -40.70 7.41 91.64
CA ARG A 960 -41.75 8.30 92.22
C ARG A 960 -42.20 9.35 91.20
N ARG A 961 -43.46 9.26 90.76
CA ARG A 961 -44.18 10.32 90.06
C ARG A 961 -44.48 11.46 91.05
N SER A 962 -43.96 12.66 90.80
CA SER A 962 -44.52 13.91 91.31
C SER A 962 -43.90 15.10 90.58
N LEU A 963 -44.74 15.87 89.91
CA LEU A 963 -44.43 17.16 89.32
C LEU A 963 -44.21 18.18 90.45
N SER A 964 -42.99 18.68 90.63
CA SER A 964 -42.71 20.08 90.97
C SER A 964 -41.24 20.34 91.32
N PHE A 965 -40.86 21.61 91.09
CA PHE A 965 -39.79 22.38 91.71
C PHE A 965 -38.47 22.64 90.95
N ARG A 966 -38.35 23.94 90.61
CA ARG A 966 -37.29 24.88 91.03
C ARG A 966 -35.99 24.85 90.25
N ARG A 967 -35.83 25.94 89.48
CA ARG A 967 -34.57 26.50 89.01
C ARG A 967 -33.59 26.65 90.18
N MET A 968 -32.65 25.72 90.30
CA MET A 968 -31.44 25.84 91.12
C MET A 968 -30.32 26.34 90.18
N THR A 969 -30.17 27.66 90.10
CA THR A 969 -29.00 28.31 89.51
C THR A 969 -27.84 28.19 90.49
N GLY A 970 -26.87 27.32 90.18
CA GLY A 970 -25.63 27.22 90.98
C GLY A 970 -24.78 25.96 90.80
N GLY A 971 -25.26 24.88 90.15
CA GLY A 971 -24.53 23.60 90.04
C GLY A 971 -24.28 23.05 88.63
N GLY A 972 -24.76 23.73 87.57
CA GLY A 972 -24.78 23.16 86.20
C GLY A 972 -23.44 23.17 85.46
N SER A 973 -22.46 23.98 85.88
CA SER A 973 -21.17 24.11 85.19
C SER A 973 -20.29 22.85 85.35
N ASN A 974 -20.24 22.29 86.56
CA ASN A 974 -19.35 21.16 86.86
C ASN A 974 -19.88 19.83 86.29
N THR A 975 -21.20 19.64 86.27
CA THR A 975 -21.81 18.44 85.63
C THR A 975 -21.67 18.47 84.11
N ALA A 976 -21.82 19.65 83.48
CA ALA A 976 -21.65 19.79 82.03
C ALA A 976 -20.17 19.58 81.61
N ALA A 977 -19.22 20.08 82.39
CA ALA A 977 -17.79 19.85 82.15
C ALA A 977 -17.41 18.36 82.26
N ALA A 978 -17.91 17.67 83.28
CA ALA A 978 -17.68 16.23 83.47
C ALA A 978 -18.35 15.38 82.38
N GLU A 979 -19.58 15.70 81.97
CA GLU A 979 -20.25 15.05 80.84
C GLU A 979 -19.51 15.30 79.51
N ALA A 980 -18.94 16.50 79.31
CA ALA A 980 -18.12 16.81 78.14
C ALA A 980 -16.77 16.07 78.13
N ALA A 981 -16.11 15.93 79.29
CA ALA A 981 -14.88 15.14 79.43
C ALA A 981 -15.12 13.65 79.11
N LEU A 982 -16.20 13.08 79.63
CA LEU A 982 -16.61 11.71 79.31
C LEU A 982 -17.00 11.54 77.84
N ALA A 983 -17.63 12.55 77.22
CA ALA A 983 -17.95 12.52 75.79
C ALA A 983 -16.69 12.56 74.91
N ARG A 984 -15.68 13.38 75.26
CA ARG A 984 -14.37 13.41 74.57
C ARG A 984 -13.65 12.06 74.68
N ARG A 985 -13.62 11.48 75.89
CA ARG A 985 -13.08 10.13 76.16
C ARG A 985 -13.72 9.08 75.25
N ARG A 986 -15.06 9.00 75.25
CA ARG A 986 -15.82 8.03 74.45
C ARG A 986 -15.65 8.25 72.94
N ALA A 987 -15.54 9.51 72.49
CA ALA A 987 -15.28 9.82 71.09
C ALA A 987 -13.93 9.27 70.64
N LYS A 988 -12.88 9.39 71.47
CA LYS A 988 -11.55 8.85 71.21
C LYS A 988 -11.54 7.31 71.22
N GLU A 989 -12.11 6.68 72.25
CA GLU A 989 -12.23 5.21 72.32
C GLU A 989 -12.98 4.64 71.10
N LYS A 990 -14.08 5.28 70.69
CA LYS A 990 -14.83 4.90 69.49
C LYS A 990 -14.00 5.01 68.22
N LYS A 991 -13.22 6.09 68.06
CA LYS A 991 -12.36 6.29 66.89
C LYS A 991 -11.19 5.31 66.83
N PHE A 992 -10.58 5.00 67.97
CA PHE A 992 -9.54 3.98 68.05
C PHE A 992 -10.09 2.61 67.63
N ALA A 993 -11.28 2.25 68.12
CA ALA A 993 -11.96 1.03 67.72
C ALA A 993 -12.37 1.00 66.24
N GLU A 994 -12.71 2.14 65.64
CA GLU A 994 -13.03 2.25 64.21
C GLU A 994 -11.82 1.96 63.33
N VAL A 995 -10.66 2.57 63.64
CA VAL A 995 -9.40 2.34 62.90
C VAL A 995 -8.90 0.90 63.10
N MET A 996 -8.93 0.42 64.33
CA MET A 996 -8.38 -0.89 64.69
C MET A 996 -9.30 -2.03 64.24
N GLY A 997 -10.62 -1.91 64.35
CA GLY A 997 -11.57 -2.95 63.93
C GLY A 997 -11.38 -3.40 62.48
N ARG A 998 -11.13 -2.43 61.58
CA ARG A 998 -10.80 -2.72 60.17
C ARG A 998 -9.39 -3.31 60.00
N SER A 999 -8.43 -2.89 60.81
CA SER A 999 -7.02 -3.25 60.65
C SER A 999 -6.72 -4.64 61.21
N VAL A 1000 -7.34 -5.02 62.33
CA VAL A 1000 -7.08 -6.28 63.05
C VAL A 1000 -7.83 -7.49 62.51
N SER A 1001 -8.91 -7.27 61.75
CA SER A 1001 -9.80 -8.36 61.30
C SER A 1001 -9.60 -8.65 59.82
N ARG A 1002 -9.66 -9.93 59.42
CA ARG A 1002 -9.72 -10.32 58.01
C ARG A 1002 -11.09 -10.86 57.68
N VAL A 1003 -11.88 -10.01 57.03
CA VAL A 1003 -13.28 -10.29 56.67
C VAL A 1003 -13.49 -9.89 55.23
N THR A 1004 -14.18 -10.74 54.47
CA THR A 1004 -14.63 -10.41 53.11
C THR A 1004 -15.73 -9.37 53.19
N LEU A 1005 -15.45 -8.14 52.74
CA LEU A 1005 -16.43 -7.07 52.74
C LEU A 1005 -17.42 -7.24 51.57
N PRO A 1006 -18.74 -7.10 51.79
CA PRO A 1006 -19.74 -7.10 50.74
C PRO A 1006 -19.53 -5.97 49.73
N ALA A 1007 -19.86 -6.21 48.45
CA ALA A 1007 -19.77 -5.20 47.39
C ALA A 1007 -20.76 -4.03 47.58
N LYS A 1008 -21.87 -4.26 48.27
CA LYS A 1008 -22.88 -3.22 48.54
C LYS A 1008 -22.46 -2.35 49.73
N ASP A 1009 -22.39 -1.04 49.52
CA ASP A 1009 -21.96 -0.06 50.52
C ASP A 1009 -22.70 -0.14 51.86
N LYS A 1010 -24.02 -0.37 51.82
CA LYS A 1010 -24.83 -0.47 53.04
C LYS A 1010 -24.47 -1.69 53.88
N GLU A 1011 -24.19 -2.81 53.22
CA GLU A 1011 -23.79 -4.07 53.87
C GLU A 1011 -22.35 -3.98 54.37
N ARG A 1012 -21.44 -3.38 53.58
CA ARG A 1012 -20.06 -3.08 53.98
C ARG A 1012 -20.00 -2.24 55.25
N LYS A 1013 -20.74 -1.11 55.31
CA LYS A 1013 -20.80 -0.26 56.50
C LYS A 1013 -21.33 -1.01 57.72
N ALA A 1014 -22.32 -1.88 57.54
CA ALA A 1014 -22.86 -2.68 58.65
C ALA A 1014 -21.83 -3.66 59.21
N VAL A 1015 -21.02 -4.29 58.37
CA VAL A 1015 -19.92 -5.17 58.80
C VAL A 1015 -18.84 -4.36 59.54
N GLU A 1016 -18.43 -3.21 58.99
CA GLU A 1016 -17.46 -2.32 59.63
C GLU A 1016 -17.93 -1.82 61.01
N GLU A 1017 -19.23 -1.53 61.16
CA GLU A 1017 -19.85 -1.15 62.42
C GLU A 1017 -19.74 -2.27 63.47
N LYS A 1018 -19.95 -3.52 63.06
CA LYS A 1018 -19.77 -4.70 63.94
C LYS A 1018 -18.30 -4.90 64.33
N LEU A 1019 -17.37 -4.74 63.37
CA LEU A 1019 -15.93 -4.84 63.62
C LEU A 1019 -15.47 -3.81 64.66
N ARG A 1020 -15.92 -2.56 64.50
CA ARG A 1020 -15.73 -1.49 65.50
C ARG A 1020 -16.30 -1.90 66.85
N GLY A 1021 -17.53 -2.40 66.90
CA GLY A 1021 -18.20 -2.83 68.13
C GLY A 1021 -17.42 -3.90 68.89
N ALA A 1022 -16.83 -4.87 68.17
CA ALA A 1022 -16.01 -5.93 68.76
C ALA A 1022 -14.79 -5.37 69.51
N VAL A 1023 -14.10 -4.39 68.93
CA VAL A 1023 -12.91 -3.76 69.54
C VAL A 1023 -13.30 -2.75 70.62
N GLU A 1024 -14.37 -1.99 70.40
CA GLU A 1024 -14.83 -0.95 71.33
C GLU A 1024 -15.14 -1.52 72.72
N LEU A 1025 -15.69 -2.75 72.79
CA LEU A 1025 -15.94 -3.44 74.05
C LEU A 1025 -14.70 -3.51 74.94
N PHE A 1026 -13.52 -3.76 74.37
CA PHE A 1026 -12.26 -3.94 75.10
C PHE A 1026 -11.51 -2.62 75.33
N VAL A 1027 -11.68 -1.64 74.45
CA VAL A 1027 -11.06 -0.31 74.61
C VAL A 1027 -11.79 0.52 75.67
N ARG A 1028 -13.13 0.40 75.71
CA ARG A 1028 -14.00 1.18 76.60
C ARG A 1028 -14.02 0.62 78.03
N ARG A 1029 -13.66 1.45 78.99
CA ARG A 1029 -13.76 1.12 80.43
C ARG A 1029 -15.12 1.50 81.00
N SER A 1030 -15.63 0.71 81.95
CA SER A 1030 -16.85 1.08 82.66
C SER A 1030 -16.58 2.26 83.60
N LEU A 1031 -17.63 2.99 84.00
CA LEU A 1031 -17.49 4.06 85.01
C LEU A 1031 -17.10 3.52 86.40
N GLN A 1032 -17.15 2.21 86.61
CA GLN A 1032 -16.71 1.55 87.84
C GLN A 1032 -15.23 1.14 87.78
N ASP A 1033 -14.66 1.01 86.57
CA ASP A 1033 -13.25 0.68 86.32
C ASP A 1033 -12.36 1.92 86.11
N LEU A 1034 -12.98 3.08 85.94
CA LEU A 1034 -12.37 4.42 85.89
C LEU A 1034 -12.29 5.00 87.30
#